data_AF-A0A952S241-F1
#
_entry.id   AF-A0A952S241-F1
#
_cell.length_a   1.000
_cell.length_b   1.000
_cell.length_c   1.000
_cell.angle_alpha   90.00
_cell.angle_beta   90.00
_cell.angle_gamma   90.00
#
_symmetry.space_group_name_H-M   'P 1'
#
loop_
_entity.id
_entity.type
_entity.pdbx_description
1 polymer ?
#
loop_
_entity_poly.entity_id
_entity_poly.type
_entity_poly.pdbx_seq_one_letter_code
_entity_poly.pdbx_strand_id
1 'polypeptide(L)'
;MKYVSGGVFRTATAGPEQQKMLPFTKILTILSAADPARRAVARVFTYKGQFVLFAAIILLFMFPALAQQSFEGRRIEDVSIQLERRDSDPAAAEPFLLIAERTVGEYFSSVRIRDAIAGIYDTKLVEFVEVSAGVSSGGGVDLVFKVRQKIVAKRVSIIITDTLENSLTESELLLRLNLLDPGTTIDQSLLQQNADLIVEYLRERGFYRAEARFEQQPVQIGNEVEAAVTFRVTAGPQAKVNEFQINILGAEAEKLRRGLKLSPGAGFSREHLTADLERVRENLQKEGFLAPTLEEPRIIYDSETDLVDLRLTGNAGPTVEVVVEAERDRVGQSTQRRLLPIKRDGTLDYAAIIEGERRLENHYQERGYFFVDVTAVCSVDPPLEESDAVIPNDTAYVCSALTSNDLAGKNVTVTYQADLNRRLKLVDIRLRGVSQFTADDIKSALGSQEANILGIIPLFGYGRGYTSQRILDEDAATIRSLLRELGYRDAEVRVNQGVSLDGESLIITFVVEEGPATIVSDVMIEGNTAFSDAVLMSKLPNLRGTNFSMARVRNGQRALSDFYSNEGYFDANVTYSIDRSGAASESESPRFKVIYNVQNEGRPVRIGDVHIAGNVKTKEKAIRRTLNFRHDALLTSGGVYRGEQNLYSTDAFERVSIRTRPAEDKPDGDKVYDLLVEVEEQKPRLLQWGGGFSTDLGLSGFVDIRHLNLFGSLWQGGSRIRWSQRQQIVGIDFVDPRFMRDGEDRFAPLTISAQYQRDSTVTRFFRSAFDRGTFGIVQRLDEEGNPVDEFGAPADDPTLDRLTFSAETNKTISLKDRSILFFKYRFEHVRLANIQSLLIKELLEPDDRVRISGFGATFVRDTRRRCGIEYSILDIIARGEPGEPCRYNASDPTDGDYLTAEYNVSVPALGANIGFHKFQASYNYYYTFPKLKNTTIAARGILGLASVFSRPNVPASSLLPDIEKTLPISERFFAGGGNTLRGFEFESAGPRVVIDPQGTFHNSDGEPVTLDPFTIPLGGNALAIVNIEARVPVTNSVRMVGFYDGGNVFRRVGDLFKPASVPDSDIIRRNLNAKWTHTVGIGLRLKTPIGGEFGIDYGYLLKPPTFLIPQDIGPPATIRLKQGQLHFRFSQAF
;
A
#
# COMPACT_ATOMS: atom_id res chain seq x y z
N MET A 1 53.49 38.95 -32.00
CA MET A 1 54.00 39.89 -33.02
C MET A 1 53.88 41.32 -32.47
N LYS A 2 54.30 42.34 -33.23
CA LYS A 2 54.35 43.77 -32.86
C LYS A 2 53.11 44.34 -32.13
N TYR A 3 53.33 45.39 -31.34
CA TYR A 3 52.33 46.26 -30.72
C TYR A 3 51.25 46.77 -31.69
N VAL A 4 50.00 46.77 -31.21
CA VAL A 4 48.94 47.73 -31.57
C VAL A 4 48.25 48.13 -30.26
N SER A 5 47.91 49.42 -30.12
CA SER A 5 47.39 50.02 -28.89
C SER A 5 45.89 49.79 -28.66
N GLY A 6 45.53 49.33 -27.46
CA GLY A 6 44.15 49.31 -26.96
C GLY A 6 44.14 48.95 -25.47
N GLY A 7 43.58 49.83 -24.63
CA GLY A 7 43.52 49.62 -23.18
C GLY A 7 42.40 48.65 -22.81
N VAL A 8 42.71 47.35 -22.76
CA VAL A 8 41.77 46.30 -22.36
C VAL A 8 41.94 45.99 -20.87
N PHE A 9 40.88 46.15 -20.09
CA PHE A 9 40.84 45.78 -18.67
C PHE A 9 40.32 44.35 -18.51
N ARG A 10 41.09 43.48 -17.87
CA ARG A 10 40.65 42.15 -17.42
C ARG A 10 40.83 42.05 -15.91
N THR A 11 39.77 41.69 -15.20
CA THR A 11 39.80 41.36 -13.77
C THR A 11 39.63 39.87 -13.57
N ALA A 12 40.56 39.24 -12.84
CA ALA A 12 40.47 37.83 -12.48
C ALA A 12 39.39 37.58 -11.42
N THR A 13 38.89 36.35 -11.39
CA THR A 13 37.78 35.89 -10.55
C THR A 13 38.13 35.75 -9.07
N ALA A 14 37.16 36.05 -8.20
CA ALA A 14 37.14 35.66 -6.80
C ALA A 14 35.73 35.14 -6.47
N GLY A 15 35.64 33.92 -5.92
CA GLY A 15 34.36 33.29 -5.55
C GLY A 15 33.78 33.83 -4.24
N PRO A 16 32.48 33.64 -3.98
CA PRO A 16 31.83 34.11 -2.75
C PRO A 16 32.00 33.11 -1.61
N GLU A 17 32.46 33.59 -0.45
CA GLU A 17 32.48 32.83 0.81
C GLU A 17 31.24 33.20 1.66
N GLN A 18 30.53 32.21 2.21
CA GLN A 18 29.38 32.44 3.09
C GLN A 18 29.80 32.65 4.56
N GLN A 19 29.16 33.61 5.23
CA GLN A 19 29.24 33.75 6.68
C GLN A 19 28.34 32.75 7.41
N LYS A 20 28.82 32.14 8.50
CA LYS A 20 28.16 32.25 9.82
C LYS A 20 28.99 31.78 11.03
N MET A 21 29.23 32.73 11.92
CA MET A 21 29.20 32.65 13.41
C MET A 21 30.03 31.60 14.19
N LEU A 22 31.04 32.15 14.89
CA LEU A 22 31.56 31.86 16.25
C LEU A 22 30.54 31.29 17.27
N PRO A 23 30.97 30.53 18.32
CA PRO A 23 31.79 31.09 19.44
C PRO A 23 32.83 30.17 20.17
N PHE A 24 33.89 30.82 20.73
CA PHE A 24 34.62 30.53 22.01
C PHE A 24 35.22 29.10 22.25
N THR A 25 36.44 28.84 22.77
CA THR A 25 37.34 29.58 23.69
C THR A 25 38.80 29.02 23.71
N LYS A 26 39.81 29.90 23.93
CA LYS A 26 41.07 29.77 24.73
C LYS A 26 42.08 28.59 24.64
N ILE A 27 43.37 29.02 24.73
CA ILE A 27 44.58 28.35 25.33
C ILE A 27 45.20 27.18 24.55
N LEU A 28 46.52 26.93 24.45
CA LEU A 28 47.80 27.68 24.53
C LEU A 28 48.93 26.62 24.32
N THR A 29 50.05 26.98 23.67
CA THR A 29 51.43 26.43 23.86
C THR A 29 51.85 24.96 23.52
N ILE A 30 52.87 24.86 22.62
CA ILE A 30 54.27 24.35 22.87
C ILE A 30 54.81 22.98 22.31
N LEU A 31 56.06 23.07 21.77
CA LEU A 31 57.10 22.06 21.40
C LEU A 31 56.75 21.01 20.30
N SER A 32 57.53 20.81 19.21
CA SER A 32 58.92 20.29 19.02
C SER A 32 59.04 18.75 19.14
N ALA A 33 59.91 17.99 18.45
CA ALA A 33 61.03 18.29 17.54
C ALA A 33 61.42 17.02 16.71
N ALA A 34 62.50 17.14 15.92
CA ALA A 34 63.36 16.07 15.36
C ALA A 34 62.83 15.23 14.17
N ASP A 35 63.63 14.67 13.25
CA ASP A 35 64.96 14.96 12.65
C ASP A 35 65.10 13.95 11.43
N PRO A 36 66.23 13.63 10.76
CA PRO A 36 66.31 13.91 9.32
C PRO A 36 66.87 12.76 8.42
N ALA A 37 67.31 13.14 7.20
CA ALA A 37 68.29 12.44 6.34
C ALA A 37 67.72 11.33 5.40
N ARG A 38 68.26 11.05 4.19
CA ARG A 38 69.46 11.57 3.50
C ARG A 38 69.52 11.23 1.99
N ARG A 39 70.17 12.14 1.22
CA ARG A 39 70.97 12.03 -0.06
C ARG A 39 70.32 12.75 -1.26
N ALA A 40 70.89 13.81 -1.88
CA ALA A 40 72.24 14.10 -2.44
C ALA A 40 72.56 13.20 -3.66
N VAL A 41 72.98 13.69 -4.84
CA VAL A 41 74.18 14.49 -5.21
C VAL A 41 74.01 15.08 -6.64
N ALA A 42 74.70 16.10 -7.19
CA ALA A 42 75.14 17.45 -6.76
C ALA A 42 75.98 18.13 -7.90
N ARG A 43 75.72 19.40 -8.30
CA ARG A 43 76.64 20.32 -9.04
C ARG A 43 76.06 21.75 -9.02
N VAL A 44 76.49 22.68 -8.16
CA VAL A 44 77.76 23.48 -8.13
C VAL A 44 77.79 24.63 -9.14
N PHE A 45 77.41 25.85 -8.70
CA PHE A 45 78.36 26.96 -8.46
C PHE A 45 77.67 28.15 -7.75
N THR A 46 78.28 28.68 -6.70
CA THR A 46 77.84 29.88 -5.96
C THR A 46 78.76 31.06 -6.22
N TYR A 47 78.24 32.30 -6.29
CA TYR A 47 78.91 33.47 -5.70
C TYR A 47 77.97 34.66 -5.43
N LYS A 48 77.99 35.14 -4.17
CA LYS A 48 77.57 36.47 -3.62
C LYS A 48 76.28 37.17 -4.09
N GLY A 49 75.43 37.50 -3.10
CA GLY A 49 74.37 38.52 -3.24
C GLY A 49 73.39 38.57 -2.06
N GLN A 50 73.80 39.12 -0.92
CA GLN A 50 72.86 39.52 0.16
C GLN A 50 72.43 40.98 -0.04
N PHE A 51 71.27 41.33 0.54
CA PHE A 51 70.49 42.57 0.40
C PHE A 51 69.61 42.69 -0.86
N VAL A 52 68.47 43.39 -0.67
CA VAL A 52 67.42 43.71 -1.65
C VAL A 52 66.51 42.55 -2.09
N LEU A 53 65.77 41.94 -1.13
CA LEU A 53 64.51 41.23 -1.45
C LEU A 53 63.35 41.53 -0.48
N PHE A 54 63.39 42.68 0.20
CA PHE A 54 62.28 43.19 1.02
C PHE A 54 61.63 44.47 0.43
N ALA A 55 62.06 44.90 -0.76
CA ALA A 55 61.59 46.10 -1.45
C ALA A 55 60.95 45.81 -2.83
N ALA A 56 60.97 44.56 -3.30
CA ALA A 56 60.53 44.20 -4.66
C ALA A 56 59.05 43.78 -4.76
N ILE A 57 58.44 43.31 -3.67
CA ILE A 57 57.03 42.84 -3.68
C ILE A 57 56.03 44.00 -3.51
N ILE A 58 56.45 45.12 -2.90
CA ILE A 58 55.63 46.34 -2.79
C ILE A 58 55.62 47.13 -4.12
N LEU A 59 56.62 46.95 -5.00
CA LEU A 59 56.69 47.68 -6.27
C LEU A 59 55.86 47.07 -7.43
N LEU A 60 55.45 45.81 -7.33
CA LEU A 60 54.67 45.12 -8.37
C LEU A 60 53.15 45.32 -8.24
N PHE A 61 52.69 46.00 -7.19
CA PHE A 61 51.29 46.42 -7.01
C PHE A 61 51.02 47.88 -7.44
N MET A 62 52.02 48.62 -7.96
CA MET A 62 51.90 50.07 -8.24
C MET A 62 51.64 50.47 -9.71
N PHE A 63 51.40 49.51 -10.62
CA PHE A 63 50.98 49.79 -12.00
C PHE A 63 49.84 48.84 -12.41
N PRO A 64 48.60 49.19 -12.03
CA PRO A 64 47.68 49.69 -13.07
C PRO A 64 46.81 50.88 -12.64
N ALA A 65 47.29 51.79 -11.78
CA ALA A 65 46.51 52.98 -11.36
C ALA A 65 46.50 54.14 -12.39
N LEU A 66 47.44 54.18 -13.33
CA LEU A 66 47.67 55.33 -14.23
C LEU A 66 46.80 55.35 -15.51
N ALA A 67 45.92 54.38 -15.71
CA ALA A 67 44.99 54.35 -16.86
C ALA A 67 43.56 54.83 -16.53
N GLN A 68 43.16 54.86 -15.24
CA GLN A 68 41.81 55.30 -14.84
C GLN A 68 41.70 56.82 -14.66
N GLN A 69 42.82 57.51 -14.38
CA GLN A 69 42.82 58.93 -14.02
C GLN A 69 42.48 59.89 -15.18
N SER A 70 42.40 59.42 -16.43
CA SER A 70 42.06 60.26 -17.60
C SER A 70 40.56 60.47 -17.86
N PHE A 71 39.72 59.60 -17.27
CA PHE A 71 38.26 59.58 -17.48
C PHE A 71 37.46 59.92 -16.20
N GLU A 72 38.02 59.68 -15.01
CA GLU A 72 37.37 59.97 -13.73
C GLU A 72 36.88 61.43 -13.66
N GLY A 73 35.58 61.62 -13.35
CA GLY A 73 34.96 62.95 -13.26
C GLY A 73 34.51 63.59 -14.58
N ARG A 74 34.63 62.90 -15.72
CA ARG A 74 33.94 63.29 -16.98
C ARG A 74 32.52 62.76 -17.01
N ARG A 75 31.61 63.40 -17.75
CA ARG A 75 30.22 62.93 -17.89
C ARG A 75 30.15 61.74 -18.85
N ILE A 76 29.36 60.72 -18.51
CA ILE A 76 29.02 59.61 -19.41
C ILE A 76 27.94 60.12 -20.36
N GLU A 77 28.23 60.13 -21.66
CA GLU A 77 27.34 60.67 -22.71
C GLU A 77 26.50 59.59 -23.37
N ASP A 78 27.10 58.43 -23.70
CA ASP A 78 26.40 57.28 -24.27
C ASP A 78 26.85 55.94 -23.64
N VAL A 79 25.96 54.94 -23.67
CA VAL A 79 26.21 53.58 -23.19
C VAL A 79 25.61 52.59 -24.16
N SER A 80 26.43 51.64 -24.61
CA SER A 80 26.02 50.59 -25.55
C SER A 80 26.38 49.20 -25.04
N ILE A 81 25.55 48.21 -25.37
CA ILE A 81 25.83 46.79 -25.13
C ILE A 81 26.28 46.16 -26.44
N GLN A 82 27.40 45.43 -26.42
CA GLN A 82 27.87 44.63 -27.54
C GLN A 82 27.88 43.15 -27.14
N LEU A 83 26.93 42.38 -27.66
CA LEU A 83 26.94 40.92 -27.46
C LEU A 83 28.05 40.29 -28.33
N GLU A 84 28.83 39.35 -27.76
CA GLU A 84 30.06 38.85 -28.40
C GLU A 84 29.80 37.95 -29.65
N ARG A 85 28.55 37.50 -29.88
CA ARG A 85 28.14 36.75 -31.08
C ARG A 85 27.54 37.67 -32.15
N ARG A 86 28.00 37.47 -33.39
CA ARG A 86 27.67 38.28 -34.59
C ARG A 86 26.18 38.33 -34.98
N ASP A 87 25.38 37.35 -34.57
CA ASP A 87 24.00 37.17 -35.03
C ASP A 87 23.00 37.36 -33.87
N SER A 88 23.26 38.34 -33.01
CA SER A 88 22.40 38.68 -31.85
C SER A 88 21.33 39.72 -32.25
N ASP A 89 20.08 39.43 -31.87
CA ASP A 89 18.95 40.35 -32.01
C ASP A 89 19.18 41.59 -31.11
N PRO A 90 19.00 42.84 -31.59
CA PRO A 90 19.05 44.04 -30.75
C PRO A 90 18.18 43.94 -29.49
N ALA A 91 17.03 43.26 -29.54
CA ALA A 91 16.15 43.07 -28.39
C ALA A 91 16.79 42.24 -27.25
N ALA A 92 17.74 41.35 -27.58
CA ALA A 92 18.47 40.56 -26.58
C ALA A 92 19.45 41.39 -25.73
N ALA A 93 19.76 42.60 -26.17
CA ALA A 93 20.63 43.53 -25.44
C ALA A 93 19.87 44.42 -24.44
N GLU A 94 18.55 44.64 -24.60
CA GLU A 94 17.77 45.57 -23.78
C GLU A 94 17.84 45.33 -22.26
N PRO A 95 17.76 44.10 -21.73
CA PRO A 95 17.81 43.88 -20.28
C PRO A 95 19.14 44.33 -19.65
N PHE A 96 20.25 44.20 -20.40
CA PHE A 96 21.57 44.64 -19.97
C PHE A 96 21.73 46.15 -20.20
N LEU A 97 21.15 46.69 -21.29
CA LEU A 97 21.15 48.11 -21.59
C LEU A 97 20.41 48.90 -20.51
N LEU A 98 19.22 48.47 -20.08
CA LEU A 98 18.45 49.10 -18.99
C LEU A 98 19.17 49.12 -17.63
N ILE A 99 20.14 48.24 -17.42
CA ILE A 99 21.00 48.24 -16.22
C ILE A 99 22.17 49.21 -16.42
N ALA A 100 22.79 49.20 -17.61
CA ALA A 100 23.93 50.04 -17.93
C ALA A 100 23.57 51.53 -18.15
N GLU A 101 22.40 51.82 -18.72
CA GLU A 101 21.84 53.17 -18.95
C GLU A 101 21.67 53.96 -17.65
N ARG A 102 21.55 53.29 -16.50
CA ARG A 102 21.53 53.94 -15.17
C ARG A 102 22.83 54.70 -14.85
N THR A 103 23.86 54.54 -15.67
CA THR A 103 25.12 55.30 -15.61
C THR A 103 25.18 56.49 -16.58
N VAL A 104 24.26 56.61 -17.54
CA VAL A 104 24.21 57.71 -18.52
C VAL A 104 23.88 59.02 -17.82
N GLY A 105 24.55 60.11 -18.22
CA GLY A 105 24.33 61.45 -17.70
C GLY A 105 24.99 61.75 -16.36
N GLU A 106 25.52 60.74 -15.67
CA GLU A 106 26.32 60.86 -14.44
C GLU A 106 27.82 61.04 -14.74
N TYR A 107 28.62 61.30 -13.70
CA TYR A 107 30.08 61.35 -13.83
C TYR A 107 30.71 59.95 -13.76
N PHE A 108 31.61 59.66 -14.71
CA PHE A 108 32.43 58.46 -14.77
C PHE A 108 33.18 58.27 -13.46
N SER A 109 32.97 57.11 -12.85
CA SER A 109 33.78 56.63 -11.74
C SER A 109 33.93 55.13 -11.74
N SER A 110 35.14 54.67 -11.40
CA SER A 110 35.48 53.25 -11.24
C SER A 110 34.52 52.46 -10.33
N VAL A 111 33.91 53.10 -9.32
CA VAL A 111 32.92 52.46 -8.43
C VAL A 111 31.61 52.20 -9.17
N ARG A 112 31.05 53.20 -9.86
CA ARG A 112 29.77 53.07 -10.57
C ARG A 112 29.81 52.07 -11.73
N ILE A 113 30.96 52.00 -12.41
CA ILE A 113 31.17 50.99 -13.48
C ILE A 113 31.21 49.59 -12.87
N ARG A 114 31.81 49.42 -11.68
CA ARG A 114 31.75 48.15 -10.95
C ARG A 114 30.32 47.82 -10.52
N ASP A 115 29.53 48.80 -10.06
CA ASP A 115 28.14 48.59 -9.67
C ASP A 115 27.26 48.21 -10.89
N ALA A 116 27.48 48.82 -12.05
CA ALA A 116 26.81 48.44 -13.30
C ALA A 116 27.21 47.03 -13.78
N ILE A 117 28.50 46.69 -13.73
CA ILE A 117 28.99 45.33 -14.00
C ILE A 117 28.35 44.33 -13.02
N ALA A 118 28.29 44.65 -11.72
CA ALA A 118 27.66 43.81 -10.70
C ALA A 118 26.16 43.62 -10.97
N GLY A 119 25.42 44.68 -11.30
CA GLY A 119 24.01 44.59 -11.69
C GLY A 119 23.78 43.71 -12.93
N ILE A 120 24.70 43.76 -13.92
CA ILE A 120 24.64 42.87 -15.09
C ILE A 120 24.94 41.42 -14.69
N TYR A 121 25.88 41.16 -13.77
CA TYR A 121 26.12 39.81 -13.22
C TYR A 121 24.96 39.28 -12.35
N ASP A 122 24.26 40.15 -11.62
CA ASP A 122 23.12 39.79 -10.77
C ASP A 122 21.91 39.29 -11.58
N THR A 123 21.85 39.56 -12.88
CA THR A 123 20.90 38.89 -13.80
C THR A 123 21.09 37.37 -13.85
N LYS A 124 22.28 36.87 -13.46
CA LYS A 124 22.76 35.47 -13.59
C LYS A 124 22.89 34.94 -15.02
N LEU A 125 22.45 35.69 -16.03
CA LEU A 125 22.43 35.32 -17.45
C LEU A 125 23.77 35.58 -18.18
N VAL A 126 24.79 36.11 -17.50
CA VAL A 126 26.08 36.49 -18.12
C VAL A 126 27.25 35.67 -17.59
N GLU A 127 28.11 35.21 -18.49
CA GLU A 127 29.36 34.51 -18.21
C GLU A 127 30.48 35.52 -17.94
N PHE A 128 30.55 36.56 -18.77
CA PHE A 128 31.62 37.54 -18.77
C PHE A 128 31.12 38.92 -19.24
N VAL A 129 31.62 39.98 -18.61
CA VAL A 129 31.35 41.39 -18.95
C VAL A 129 32.68 42.14 -19.02
N GLU A 130 33.01 42.71 -20.18
CA GLU A 130 34.18 43.58 -20.40
C GLU A 130 33.69 44.99 -20.77
N VAL A 131 34.13 46.02 -20.02
CA VAL A 131 33.73 47.40 -20.30
C VAL A 131 34.88 48.15 -20.97
N SER A 132 34.61 48.69 -22.16
CA SER A 132 35.50 49.58 -22.91
C SER A 132 35.01 51.03 -22.74
N ALA A 133 35.93 51.98 -22.53
CA ALA A 133 35.60 53.41 -22.42
C ALA A 133 36.32 54.22 -23.51
N GLY A 134 35.56 55.05 -24.24
CA GLY A 134 36.05 55.95 -25.27
C GLY A 134 35.79 57.43 -24.91
N VAL A 135 36.55 58.36 -25.50
CA VAL A 135 36.22 59.79 -25.41
C VAL A 135 35.22 60.11 -26.52
N SER A 136 34.05 60.65 -26.16
CA SER A 136 33.04 61.04 -27.13
C SER A 136 33.45 62.29 -27.90
N SER A 137 32.80 62.53 -29.04
CA SER A 137 33.05 63.71 -29.90
C SER A 137 32.75 65.05 -29.21
N GLY A 138 31.92 65.06 -28.15
CA GLY A 138 31.65 66.21 -27.28
C GLY A 138 32.64 66.41 -26.13
N GLY A 139 33.54 65.46 -25.88
CA GLY A 139 34.51 65.47 -24.78
C GLY A 139 34.13 64.65 -23.54
N GLY A 140 32.89 64.13 -23.48
CA GLY A 140 32.45 63.15 -22.49
C GLY A 140 33.01 61.75 -22.70
N VAL A 141 32.37 60.75 -22.10
CA VAL A 141 32.80 59.34 -22.14
C VAL A 141 31.68 58.45 -22.66
N ASP A 142 32.00 57.63 -23.64
CA ASP A 142 31.10 56.59 -24.17
C ASP A 142 31.55 55.23 -23.62
N LEU A 143 30.60 54.44 -23.10
CA LEU A 143 30.87 53.09 -22.59
C LEU A 143 30.34 52.02 -23.54
N VAL A 144 31.14 51.00 -23.79
CA VAL A 144 30.74 49.79 -24.52
C VAL A 144 30.90 48.59 -23.59
N PHE A 145 29.80 48.03 -23.12
CA PHE A 145 29.76 46.81 -22.33
C PHE A 145 29.70 45.62 -23.28
N LYS A 146 30.83 44.93 -23.47
CA LYS A 146 30.87 43.65 -24.17
C LYS A 146 30.38 42.56 -23.24
N VAL A 147 29.25 41.94 -23.58
CA VAL A 147 28.60 40.92 -22.74
C VAL A 147 28.64 39.58 -23.44
N ARG A 148 29.09 38.55 -22.72
CA ARG A 148 28.95 37.15 -23.09
C ARG A 148 27.87 36.52 -22.22
N GLN A 149 26.78 36.10 -22.83
CA GLN A 149 25.69 35.41 -22.15
C GLN A 149 26.08 33.97 -21.80
N LYS A 150 25.59 33.47 -20.67
CA LYS A 150 25.58 32.03 -20.37
C LYS A 150 24.58 31.33 -21.29
N ILE A 151 24.90 30.10 -21.67
CA ILE A 151 23.98 29.25 -22.43
C ILE A 151 23.13 28.45 -21.43
N VAL A 152 21.83 28.36 -21.67
CA VAL A 152 20.89 27.63 -20.80
C VAL A 152 20.47 26.30 -21.45
N ALA A 153 20.33 25.24 -20.67
CA ALA A 153 19.83 23.96 -21.15
C ALA A 153 18.33 24.04 -21.40
N LYS A 154 17.90 23.85 -22.66
CA LYS A 154 16.47 23.71 -23.00
C LYS A 154 16.02 22.26 -22.96
N ARG A 155 16.87 21.36 -23.50
CA ARG A 155 16.57 19.94 -23.64
C ARG A 155 17.83 19.11 -23.48
N VAL A 156 17.72 18.01 -22.73
CA VAL A 156 18.73 16.97 -22.63
C VAL A 156 18.17 15.68 -23.23
N SER A 157 18.96 15.03 -24.07
CA SER A 157 18.67 13.71 -24.64
C SER A 157 19.88 12.79 -24.57
N ILE A 158 19.66 11.48 -24.52
CA ILE A 158 20.72 10.46 -24.42
C ILE A 158 20.56 9.44 -25.55
N ILE A 159 21.53 9.40 -26.46
CA ILE A 159 21.56 8.44 -27.56
C ILE A 159 22.48 7.28 -27.16
N ILE A 160 21.89 6.13 -26.87
CA ILE A 160 22.63 4.88 -26.63
C ILE A 160 22.95 4.27 -28.00
N THR A 161 24.23 4.03 -28.28
CA THR A 161 24.71 3.66 -29.62
C THR A 161 24.84 2.14 -29.80
N ASP A 162 25.12 1.39 -28.73
CA ASP A 162 25.21 -0.07 -28.73
C ASP A 162 23.92 -0.70 -28.17
N THR A 163 23.11 -1.32 -29.03
CA THR A 163 21.92 -2.06 -28.60
C THR A 163 22.28 -3.48 -28.17
N LEU A 164 22.75 -3.65 -26.94
CA LEU A 164 22.72 -4.95 -26.25
C LEU A 164 21.28 -5.28 -25.83
N GLU A 165 20.86 -6.53 -26.01
CA GLU A 165 19.49 -6.97 -25.76
C GLU A 165 19.04 -6.72 -24.31
N ASN A 166 18.07 -5.82 -24.13
CA ASN A 166 17.20 -5.68 -22.96
C ASN A 166 17.84 -5.38 -21.58
N SER A 167 18.61 -4.29 -21.42
CA SER A 167 18.85 -3.78 -20.05
C SER A 167 19.14 -2.28 -19.84
N LEU A 168 19.25 -1.44 -20.88
CA LEU A 168 19.56 -0.01 -20.72
C LEU A 168 18.71 0.85 -21.66
N THR A 169 18.08 1.91 -21.14
CA THR A 169 17.26 2.85 -21.93
C THR A 169 17.64 4.32 -21.68
N GLU A 170 17.38 5.20 -22.67
CA GLU A 170 17.54 6.65 -22.52
C GLU A 170 16.78 7.17 -21.29
N SER A 171 15.53 6.72 -21.12
CA SER A 171 14.66 7.12 -20.01
C SER A 171 15.23 6.68 -18.66
N GLU A 172 15.77 5.46 -18.54
CA GLU A 172 16.40 4.97 -17.31
C GLU A 172 17.60 5.82 -16.88
N LEU A 173 18.47 6.19 -17.83
CA LEU A 173 19.61 7.08 -17.55
C LEU A 173 19.16 8.50 -17.17
N LEU A 174 18.17 9.07 -17.88
CA LEU A 174 17.59 10.38 -17.57
C LEU A 174 16.85 10.46 -16.23
N LEU A 175 16.44 9.31 -15.65
CA LEU A 175 15.66 9.25 -14.41
C LEU A 175 16.49 8.83 -13.19
N ARG A 176 17.49 7.96 -13.38
CA ARG A 176 18.40 7.54 -12.31
C ARG A 176 19.50 8.55 -12.02
N LEU A 177 19.90 9.33 -13.02
CA LEU A 177 20.95 10.33 -12.92
C LEU A 177 20.27 11.69 -13.01
N ASN A 178 20.50 12.56 -12.01
CA ASN A 178 19.90 13.90 -11.94
C ASN A 178 20.64 14.87 -12.90
N LEU A 179 20.61 14.54 -14.18
CA LEU A 179 21.27 15.25 -15.28
C LEU A 179 20.54 16.58 -15.56
N LEU A 180 21.29 17.59 -16.01
CA LEU A 180 20.88 18.99 -16.24
C LEU A 180 19.35 19.21 -16.41
N ASP A 181 18.72 19.85 -15.42
CA ASP A 181 17.34 20.31 -15.53
C ASP A 181 17.20 21.39 -16.63
N PRO A 182 16.08 21.44 -17.38
CA PRO A 182 15.75 22.57 -18.23
C PRO A 182 15.76 23.88 -17.43
N GLY A 183 16.40 24.92 -17.98
CA GLY A 183 16.64 26.19 -17.28
C GLY A 183 17.98 26.27 -16.52
N THR A 184 18.76 25.19 -16.44
CA THR A 184 20.11 25.24 -15.83
C THR A 184 21.15 25.86 -16.76
N THR A 185 22.05 26.68 -16.22
CA THR A 185 23.16 27.26 -16.99
C THR A 185 24.19 26.17 -17.33
N ILE A 186 24.41 25.95 -18.62
CA ILE A 186 25.39 24.99 -19.13
C ILE A 186 26.80 25.57 -19.01
N ASP A 187 27.69 24.79 -18.41
CA ASP A 187 29.14 24.93 -18.50
C ASP A 187 29.73 23.60 -19.03
N GLN A 188 30.87 23.66 -19.72
CA GLN A 188 31.59 22.46 -20.17
C GLN A 188 32.00 21.56 -18.99
N SER A 189 32.33 22.14 -17.83
CA SER A 189 32.63 21.35 -16.64
C SER A 189 31.42 20.56 -16.14
N LEU A 190 30.22 21.15 -16.18
CA LEU A 190 28.98 20.49 -15.76
C LEU A 190 28.52 19.42 -16.76
N LEU A 191 28.73 19.66 -18.05
CA LEU A 191 28.51 18.65 -19.09
C LEU A 191 29.44 17.45 -18.93
N GLN A 192 30.72 17.67 -18.62
CA GLN A 192 31.67 16.60 -18.37
C GLN A 192 31.31 15.81 -17.10
N GLN A 193 30.98 16.49 -15.99
CA GLN A 193 30.51 15.82 -14.75
C GLN A 193 29.30 14.91 -15.01
N ASN A 194 28.34 15.37 -15.82
CA ASN A 194 27.17 14.57 -16.19
C ASN A 194 27.51 13.39 -17.11
N ALA A 195 28.49 13.52 -18.00
CA ALA A 195 29.02 12.39 -18.77
C ALA A 195 29.75 11.38 -17.86
N ASP A 196 30.53 11.87 -16.89
CA ASP A 196 31.26 11.03 -15.93
C ASP A 196 30.30 10.25 -15.02
N LEU A 197 29.21 10.87 -14.56
CA LEU A 197 28.13 10.19 -13.81
C LEU A 197 27.46 9.07 -14.61
N ILE A 198 27.24 9.26 -15.91
CA ILE A 198 26.73 8.20 -16.80
C ILE A 198 27.72 7.03 -16.88
N VAL A 199 29.02 7.32 -17.03
CA VAL A 199 30.08 6.29 -17.08
C VAL A 199 30.23 5.57 -15.74
N GLU A 200 30.14 6.27 -14.61
CA GLU A 200 30.21 5.70 -13.27
C GLU A 200 29.07 4.71 -13.00
N TYR A 201 27.82 5.11 -13.28
CA TYR A 201 26.65 4.24 -13.16
C TYR A 201 26.75 2.99 -14.04
N LEU A 202 27.27 3.12 -15.26
CA LEU A 202 27.50 1.98 -16.15
C LEU A 202 28.61 1.05 -15.64
N ARG A 203 29.68 1.59 -15.05
CA ARG A 203 30.73 0.81 -14.37
C ARG A 203 30.19 0.02 -13.18
N GLU A 204 29.30 0.57 -12.37
CA GLU A 204 28.63 -0.17 -11.28
C GLU A 204 27.84 -1.38 -11.78
N ARG A 205 27.29 -1.30 -13.00
CA ARG A 205 26.59 -2.40 -13.69
C ARG A 205 27.53 -3.35 -14.46
N GLY A 206 28.85 -3.12 -14.40
CA GLY A 206 29.89 -3.95 -15.00
C GLY A 206 30.32 -3.55 -16.41
N PHE A 207 29.87 -2.41 -16.94
CA PHE A 207 30.25 -1.89 -18.25
C PHE A 207 31.51 -1.00 -18.11
N TYR A 208 32.67 -1.63 -17.90
CA TYR A 208 33.91 -0.89 -17.58
C TYR A 208 34.47 -0.06 -18.75
N ARG A 209 34.22 -0.49 -20.00
CA ARG A 209 34.54 0.27 -21.22
C ARG A 209 33.46 1.27 -21.63
N ALA A 210 32.52 1.61 -20.74
CA ALA A 210 31.52 2.62 -21.04
C ALA A 210 32.17 3.99 -21.30
N GLU A 211 31.77 4.62 -22.41
CA GLU A 211 32.08 6.02 -22.71
C GLU A 211 30.78 6.81 -22.85
N ALA A 212 30.78 8.04 -22.34
CA ALA A 212 29.76 9.04 -22.60
C ALA A 212 30.43 10.29 -23.16
N ARG A 213 29.90 10.82 -24.28
CA ARG A 213 30.37 12.05 -24.92
C ARG A 213 29.18 12.97 -25.11
N PHE A 214 29.36 14.28 -24.95
CA PHE A 214 28.27 15.24 -25.13
C PHE A 214 28.44 16.08 -26.41
N GLU A 215 27.33 16.36 -27.08
CA GLU A 215 27.22 17.30 -28.18
C GLU A 215 26.26 18.42 -27.78
N GLN A 216 26.64 19.67 -28.07
CA GLN A 216 25.82 20.85 -27.82
C GLN A 216 25.37 21.45 -29.15
N GLN A 217 24.06 21.57 -29.34
CA GLN A 217 23.46 22.29 -30.48
C GLN A 217 22.80 23.57 -29.97
N PRO A 218 23.27 24.77 -30.37
CA PRO A 218 22.61 26.02 -29.99
C PRO A 218 21.24 26.12 -30.66
N VAL A 219 20.24 26.54 -29.91
CA VAL A 219 18.86 26.78 -30.38
C VAL A 219 18.52 28.22 -29.99
N GLN A 220 18.22 29.07 -30.96
CA GLN A 220 18.00 30.49 -30.72
C GLN A 220 16.52 30.81 -30.89
N ILE A 221 15.85 31.12 -29.78
CA ILE A 221 14.40 31.36 -29.70
C ILE A 221 14.19 32.64 -28.88
N GLY A 222 13.79 33.72 -29.56
CA GLY A 222 13.67 35.04 -28.95
C GLY A 222 15.02 35.59 -28.46
N ASN A 223 15.01 36.16 -27.25
CA ASN A 223 16.15 36.90 -26.68
C ASN A 223 17.13 36.03 -25.88
N GLU A 224 16.83 34.75 -25.67
CA GLU A 224 17.67 33.84 -24.87
C GLU A 224 18.45 32.86 -25.77
N VAL A 225 19.71 32.61 -25.40
CA VAL A 225 20.60 31.68 -26.10
C VAL A 225 20.55 30.33 -25.39
N GLU A 226 19.66 29.47 -25.87
CA GLU A 226 19.49 28.11 -25.35
C GLU A 226 20.37 27.11 -26.10
N ALA A 227 20.53 25.91 -25.52
CA ALA A 227 21.08 24.76 -26.24
C ALA A 227 20.36 23.45 -25.92
N ALA A 228 20.28 22.59 -26.94
CA ALA A 228 19.98 21.19 -26.80
C ALA A 228 21.30 20.42 -26.55
N VAL A 229 21.32 19.60 -25.50
CA VAL A 229 22.47 18.77 -25.10
C VAL A 229 22.14 17.32 -25.41
N THR A 230 23.04 16.65 -26.14
CA THR A 230 22.90 15.23 -26.47
C THR A 230 24.08 14.44 -25.94
N PHE A 231 23.85 13.54 -24.99
CA PHE A 231 24.84 12.58 -24.51
C PHE A 231 24.81 11.34 -25.41
N ARG A 232 25.88 11.09 -26.18
CA ARG A 232 26.09 9.81 -26.88
C ARG A 232 26.79 8.85 -25.94
N VAL A 233 26.19 7.68 -25.73
CA VAL A 233 26.65 6.67 -24.78
C VAL A 233 26.91 5.36 -25.51
N THR A 234 28.09 4.78 -25.28
CA THR A 234 28.50 3.45 -25.76
C THR A 234 28.87 2.63 -24.53
N ALA A 235 28.11 1.56 -24.24
CA ALA A 235 28.30 0.77 -23.02
C ALA A 235 29.42 -0.28 -23.15
N GLY A 236 29.66 -0.80 -24.35
CA GLY A 236 30.55 -1.95 -24.54
C GLY A 236 30.03 -3.24 -23.89
N PRO A 237 30.84 -4.31 -23.83
CA PRO A 237 30.46 -5.57 -23.20
C PRO A 237 30.39 -5.46 -21.68
N GLN A 238 29.46 -6.17 -21.05
CA GLN A 238 29.45 -6.35 -19.59
C GLN A 238 30.59 -7.29 -19.19
N ALA A 239 31.44 -6.85 -18.28
CA ALA A 239 32.57 -7.63 -17.79
C ALA A 239 32.12 -8.86 -17.00
N LYS A 240 32.88 -9.96 -17.09
CA LYS A 240 32.59 -11.22 -16.43
C LYS A 240 33.54 -11.50 -15.27
N VAL A 241 33.05 -12.15 -14.23
CA VAL A 241 33.90 -12.59 -13.12
C VAL A 241 34.84 -13.68 -13.62
N ASN A 242 36.15 -13.52 -13.40
CA ASN A 242 37.15 -14.55 -13.65
C ASN A 242 37.35 -15.39 -12.39
N GLU A 243 37.80 -14.77 -11.29
CA GLU A 243 37.86 -15.41 -9.98
C GLU A 243 37.23 -14.56 -8.86
N PHE A 244 36.58 -15.22 -7.91
CA PHE A 244 36.27 -14.65 -6.59
C PHE A 244 37.15 -15.30 -5.52
N GLN A 245 38.21 -14.60 -5.14
CA GLN A 245 39.15 -14.95 -4.08
C GLN A 245 38.60 -14.47 -2.74
N ILE A 246 38.34 -15.40 -1.81
CA ILE A 246 37.82 -15.10 -0.47
C ILE A 246 38.87 -15.58 0.55
N ASN A 247 39.63 -14.63 1.08
CA ASN A 247 40.76 -14.86 1.98
C ASN A 247 40.40 -14.33 3.37
N ILE A 248 39.59 -15.09 4.10
CA ILE A 248 39.13 -14.72 5.46
C ILE A 248 39.89 -15.57 6.47
N LEU A 249 40.73 -14.93 7.28
CA LEU A 249 41.52 -15.58 8.32
C LEU A 249 40.60 -16.27 9.33
N GLY A 250 40.87 -17.54 9.63
CA GLY A 250 40.09 -18.35 10.57
C GLY A 250 38.90 -19.13 9.97
N ALA A 251 38.57 -18.96 8.67
CA ALA A 251 37.47 -19.67 8.02
C ALA A 251 37.88 -20.36 6.70
N GLU A 252 37.22 -21.48 6.37
CA GLU A 252 37.46 -22.23 5.13
C GLU A 252 36.73 -21.61 3.93
N ALA A 253 37.47 -21.13 2.92
CA ALA A 253 36.92 -20.45 1.74
C ALA A 253 35.85 -21.28 0.99
N GLU A 254 36.02 -22.61 0.88
CA GLU A 254 35.08 -23.50 0.19
C GLU A 254 33.70 -23.60 0.86
N LYS A 255 33.62 -23.41 2.18
CA LYS A 255 32.33 -23.35 2.88
C LYS A 255 31.62 -22.03 2.61
N LEU A 256 32.37 -20.93 2.52
CA LEU A 256 31.85 -19.57 2.32
C LEU A 256 31.36 -19.33 0.89
N ARG A 257 31.98 -19.96 -0.11
CA ARG A 257 31.60 -19.91 -1.54
C ARG A 257 30.22 -20.52 -1.88
N ARG A 258 29.57 -21.22 -0.94
CA ARG A 258 28.30 -21.91 -1.21
C ARG A 258 27.16 -20.93 -1.49
N GLY A 259 26.63 -21.00 -2.71
CA GLY A 259 25.42 -20.28 -3.13
C GLY A 259 25.63 -18.83 -3.55
N LEU A 260 26.87 -18.39 -3.80
CA LEU A 260 27.16 -17.07 -4.37
C LEU A 260 26.65 -16.99 -5.83
N LYS A 261 26.20 -15.80 -6.27
CA LYS A 261 25.79 -15.52 -7.65
C LYS A 261 26.99 -15.26 -8.58
N LEU A 262 28.03 -14.62 -8.07
CA LEU A 262 29.25 -14.24 -8.78
C LEU A 262 30.24 -15.41 -8.81
N SER A 263 29.89 -16.45 -9.56
CA SER A 263 30.80 -17.53 -9.95
C SER A 263 31.64 -17.14 -11.18
N PRO A 264 32.78 -17.80 -11.44
CA PRO A 264 33.51 -17.66 -12.70
C PRO A 264 32.58 -17.76 -13.92
N GLY A 265 32.71 -16.81 -14.85
CA GLY A 265 31.88 -16.67 -16.05
C GLY A 265 30.58 -15.87 -15.89
N ALA A 266 30.15 -15.53 -14.66
CA ALA A 266 28.96 -14.72 -14.43
C ALA A 266 29.19 -13.23 -14.77
N GLY A 267 28.14 -12.53 -15.22
CA GLY A 267 28.21 -11.07 -15.44
C GLY A 267 28.34 -10.30 -14.12
N PHE A 268 29.34 -9.41 -14.05
CA PHE A 268 29.61 -8.62 -12.85
C PHE A 268 28.62 -7.46 -12.69
N SER A 269 28.15 -7.23 -11.47
CA SER A 269 27.53 -5.96 -11.06
C SER A 269 27.76 -5.72 -9.55
N ARG A 270 27.80 -4.44 -9.14
CA ARG A 270 27.94 -4.03 -7.73
C ARG A 270 26.76 -4.51 -6.88
N GLU A 271 25.56 -4.59 -7.45
CA GLU A 271 24.37 -5.17 -6.82
C GLU A 271 24.57 -6.66 -6.50
N HIS A 272 25.04 -7.45 -7.46
CA HIS A 272 25.33 -8.86 -7.25
C HIS A 272 26.47 -9.08 -6.25
N LEU A 273 27.50 -8.23 -6.28
CA LEU A 273 28.59 -8.27 -5.30
C LEU A 273 28.06 -8.04 -3.88
N THR A 274 27.24 -7.00 -3.68
CA THR A 274 26.63 -6.68 -2.39
C THR A 274 25.77 -7.84 -1.88
N ALA A 275 24.94 -8.43 -2.75
CA ALA A 275 24.10 -9.58 -2.42
C ALA A 275 24.88 -10.88 -2.12
N ASP A 276 26.16 -10.97 -2.51
CA ASP A 276 27.04 -12.10 -2.23
C ASP A 276 27.91 -11.85 -0.98
N LEU A 277 28.31 -10.61 -0.70
CA LEU A 277 28.95 -10.24 0.58
C LEU A 277 28.06 -10.60 1.77
N GLU A 278 26.76 -10.33 1.68
CA GLU A 278 25.81 -10.73 2.72
C GLU A 278 25.72 -12.25 2.88
N ARG A 279 25.77 -13.02 1.78
CA ARG A 279 25.80 -14.50 1.85
C ARG A 279 27.08 -15.01 2.50
N VAL A 280 28.23 -14.37 2.26
CA VAL A 280 29.49 -14.70 2.93
C VAL A 280 29.37 -14.44 4.43
N ARG A 281 28.77 -13.31 4.85
CA ARG A 281 28.48 -13.01 6.26
C ARG A 281 27.53 -14.04 6.88
N GLU A 282 26.43 -14.40 6.22
CA GLU A 282 25.53 -15.47 6.68
C GLU A 282 26.24 -16.82 6.81
N ASN A 283 27.16 -17.15 5.89
CA ASN A 283 27.88 -18.42 5.91
C ASN A 283 28.91 -18.46 7.05
N LEU A 284 29.55 -17.34 7.39
CA LEU A 284 30.39 -17.22 8.60
C LEU A 284 29.57 -17.42 9.88
N GLN A 285 28.41 -16.76 9.98
CA GLN A 285 27.49 -16.92 11.13
C GLN A 285 27.00 -18.37 11.30
N LYS A 286 26.81 -19.13 10.20
CA LYS A 286 26.43 -20.56 10.24
C LYS A 286 27.53 -21.46 10.81
N GLU A 287 28.81 -21.10 10.64
CA GLU A 287 29.96 -21.82 11.19
C GLU A 287 30.29 -21.40 12.65
N GLY A 288 29.52 -20.46 13.24
CA GLY A 288 29.68 -20.01 14.64
C GLY A 288 30.44 -18.68 14.82
N PHE A 289 30.86 -18.04 13.73
CA PHE A 289 31.54 -16.76 13.74
C PHE A 289 30.54 -15.60 13.77
N LEU A 290 30.25 -15.10 14.98
CA LEU A 290 29.26 -14.04 15.22
C LEU A 290 29.88 -12.63 15.32
N ALA A 291 31.10 -12.41 14.83
CA ALA A 291 31.71 -11.08 14.75
C ALA A 291 32.78 -10.93 13.63
N PRO A 292 32.48 -11.27 12.36
CA PRO A 292 33.47 -11.22 11.29
C PRO A 292 33.78 -9.79 10.83
N THR A 293 35.06 -9.43 10.80
CA THR A 293 35.55 -8.16 10.25
C THR A 293 35.95 -8.37 8.79
N LEU A 294 35.10 -7.91 7.85
CA LEU A 294 35.35 -7.98 6.42
C LEU A 294 35.84 -6.63 5.89
N GLU A 295 36.93 -6.63 5.13
CA GLU A 295 37.40 -5.44 4.39
C GLU A 295 36.52 -5.19 3.16
N GLU A 296 36.53 -3.97 2.63
CA GLU A 296 35.87 -3.70 1.34
C GLU A 296 36.50 -4.56 0.23
N PRO A 297 35.69 -5.29 -0.58
CA PRO A 297 36.23 -6.16 -1.61
C PRO A 297 36.94 -5.34 -2.69
N ARG A 298 38.19 -5.68 -2.96
CA ARG A 298 38.96 -5.09 -4.06
C ARG A 298 38.49 -5.69 -5.37
N ILE A 299 38.08 -4.82 -6.28
CA ILE A 299 37.68 -5.17 -7.65
C ILE A 299 38.85 -4.84 -8.57
N ILE A 300 39.33 -5.82 -9.33
CA ILE A 300 40.42 -5.66 -10.30
C ILE A 300 39.83 -6.00 -11.67
N TYR A 301 39.68 -4.99 -12.53
CA TYR A 301 39.21 -5.16 -13.91
C TYR A 301 40.41 -5.25 -14.87
N ASP A 302 40.41 -6.26 -15.73
CA ASP A 302 41.34 -6.41 -16.84
C ASP A 302 40.72 -5.87 -18.13
N SER A 303 41.30 -4.78 -18.64
CA SER A 303 40.86 -4.10 -19.84
C SER A 303 41.20 -4.81 -21.15
N GLU A 304 42.00 -5.88 -21.16
CA GLU A 304 42.26 -6.68 -22.36
C GLU A 304 41.24 -7.82 -22.51
N THR A 305 40.92 -8.51 -21.41
CA THR A 305 40.07 -9.72 -21.42
C THR A 305 38.59 -9.49 -21.09
N ASP A 306 38.21 -8.27 -20.65
CA ASP A 306 36.89 -7.93 -20.11
C ASP A 306 36.49 -8.77 -18.88
N LEU A 307 37.50 -9.12 -18.07
CA LEU A 307 37.35 -9.92 -16.87
C LEU A 307 37.52 -9.09 -15.59
N VAL A 308 36.86 -9.54 -14.53
CA VAL A 308 36.93 -8.96 -13.19
C VAL A 308 37.37 -10.03 -12.19
N ASP A 309 38.47 -9.77 -11.49
CA ASP A 309 38.88 -10.49 -10.30
C ASP A 309 38.36 -9.78 -9.04
N LEU A 310 37.76 -10.55 -8.15
CA LEU A 310 37.20 -10.07 -6.89
C LEU A 310 38.03 -10.62 -5.74
N ARG A 311 38.55 -9.74 -4.87
CA ARG A 311 39.32 -10.12 -3.68
C ARG A 311 38.64 -9.60 -2.42
N LEU A 312 38.09 -10.52 -1.63
CA LEU A 312 37.57 -10.25 -0.30
C LEU A 312 38.59 -10.73 0.74
N THR A 313 39.02 -9.81 1.60
CA THR A 313 39.93 -10.06 2.74
C THR A 313 39.22 -9.77 4.05
N GLY A 314 39.63 -10.43 5.13
CA GLY A 314 39.05 -10.21 6.45
C GLY A 314 39.47 -11.24 7.48
N ASN A 315 38.81 -11.20 8.63
CA ASN A 315 38.96 -12.15 9.74
C ASN A 315 37.57 -12.66 10.15
N ALA A 316 37.48 -13.96 10.43
CA ALA A 316 36.25 -14.58 10.91
C ALA A 316 35.82 -14.07 12.31
N GLY A 317 36.78 -13.58 13.11
CA GLY A 317 36.53 -13.11 14.47
C GLY A 317 36.53 -14.24 15.51
N PRO A 318 36.17 -13.95 16.78
CA PRO A 318 36.02 -14.96 17.82
C PRO A 318 34.87 -15.94 17.51
N THR A 319 34.94 -17.14 18.10
CA THR A 319 33.70 -17.93 18.27
C THR A 319 32.94 -17.36 19.47
N VAL A 320 31.64 -17.17 19.34
CA VAL A 320 30.82 -16.52 20.37
C VAL A 320 29.69 -17.45 20.80
N GLU A 321 29.76 -17.94 22.04
CA GLU A 321 28.63 -18.58 22.69
C GLU A 321 27.78 -17.51 23.39
N VAL A 322 26.45 -17.63 23.27
CA VAL A 322 25.52 -16.67 23.85
C VAL A 322 24.41 -17.42 24.56
N VAL A 323 24.39 -17.27 25.88
CA VAL A 323 23.55 -17.97 26.86
C VAL A 323 22.52 -16.99 27.42
N VAL A 324 21.30 -17.47 27.69
CA VAL A 324 20.25 -16.69 28.39
C VAL A 324 19.77 -17.53 29.56
N GLU A 325 20.11 -17.09 30.77
CA GLU A 325 19.77 -17.73 32.03
C GLU A 325 18.53 -17.06 32.63
N ALA A 326 17.47 -17.84 32.81
CA ALA A 326 16.23 -17.38 33.43
C ALA A 326 15.57 -18.53 34.18
N GLU A 327 15.07 -18.27 35.39
CA GLU A 327 14.57 -19.32 36.30
C GLU A 327 13.40 -20.14 35.70
N ARG A 328 12.45 -19.48 35.01
CA ARG A 328 11.12 -20.04 34.74
C ARG A 328 10.61 -19.93 33.30
N ASP A 329 11.14 -19.00 32.50
CA ASP A 329 10.72 -18.79 31.09
C ASP A 329 11.96 -18.73 30.19
N ARG A 330 12.38 -19.89 29.67
CA ARG A 330 13.59 -20.01 28.83
C ARG A 330 13.32 -19.53 27.40
N VAL A 331 14.16 -18.61 26.91
CA VAL A 331 14.04 -18.11 25.53
C VAL A 331 14.62 -19.13 24.54
N GLY A 332 13.80 -19.61 23.60
CA GLY A 332 14.25 -20.54 22.55
C GLY A 332 15.19 -19.88 21.52
N GLN A 333 16.06 -20.68 20.89
CA GLN A 333 17.12 -20.19 19.98
C GLN A 333 16.64 -19.25 18.86
N SER A 334 15.46 -19.51 18.26
CA SER A 334 14.87 -18.62 17.24
C SER A 334 14.48 -17.24 17.80
N THR A 335 14.05 -17.18 19.06
CA THR A 335 13.72 -15.92 19.73
C THR A 335 15.00 -15.21 20.19
N GLN A 336 16.01 -15.94 20.66
CA GLN A 336 17.33 -15.36 20.95
C GLN A 336 17.95 -14.71 19.71
N ARG A 337 17.90 -15.37 18.53
CA ARG A 337 18.32 -14.79 17.24
C ARG A 337 17.52 -13.56 16.80
N ARG A 338 16.27 -13.41 17.25
CA ARG A 338 15.45 -12.22 16.95
C ARG A 338 15.73 -11.05 17.89
N LEU A 339 15.99 -11.34 19.17
CA LEU A 339 16.18 -10.32 20.20
C LEU A 339 17.63 -9.82 20.25
N LEU A 340 18.61 -10.72 20.30
CA LEU A 340 20.01 -10.39 20.58
C LEU A 340 20.74 -9.96 19.30
N PRO A 341 21.22 -8.71 19.17
CA PRO A 341 21.94 -8.24 17.98
C PRO A 341 23.16 -9.13 17.63
N ILE A 342 23.89 -9.58 18.65
CA ILE A 342 25.04 -10.50 18.53
C ILE A 342 24.68 -11.78 17.75
N LYS A 343 23.47 -12.35 17.95
CA LYS A 343 23.00 -13.54 17.22
C LYS A 343 22.33 -13.23 15.88
N ARG A 344 21.98 -11.96 15.61
CA ARG A 344 21.22 -11.52 14.43
C ARG A 344 22.14 -10.95 13.35
N ASP A 345 22.92 -9.96 13.75
CA ASP A 345 23.74 -9.12 12.86
C ASP A 345 25.19 -9.63 12.84
N GLY A 346 25.61 -10.34 13.89
CA GLY A 346 26.97 -10.79 14.06
C GLY A 346 27.92 -9.64 14.38
N THR A 347 27.61 -8.87 15.44
CA THR A 347 28.52 -7.89 16.04
C THR A 347 28.77 -8.24 17.51
N LEU A 348 30.02 -8.06 17.95
CA LEU A 348 30.42 -8.24 19.34
C LEU A 348 31.05 -6.94 19.83
N ASP A 349 30.16 -6.03 20.22
CA ASP A 349 30.47 -4.72 20.77
C ASP A 349 29.58 -4.45 22.00
N TYR A 350 30.02 -3.55 22.89
CA TYR A 350 29.31 -3.30 24.14
C TYR A 350 27.88 -2.75 23.92
N ALA A 351 27.65 -1.95 22.88
CA ALA A 351 26.32 -1.41 22.60
C ALA A 351 25.35 -2.50 22.12
N ALA A 352 25.81 -3.47 21.33
CA ALA A 352 25.05 -4.65 20.94
C ALA A 352 24.71 -5.58 22.14
N ILE A 353 25.59 -5.65 23.15
CA ILE A 353 25.33 -6.39 24.40
C ILE A 353 24.24 -5.68 25.23
N ILE A 354 24.39 -4.39 25.50
CA ILE A 354 23.41 -3.59 26.26
C ILE A 354 22.06 -3.49 25.52
N GLU A 355 22.06 -3.43 24.18
CA GLU A 355 20.82 -3.55 23.43
C GLU A 355 20.19 -4.95 23.57
N GLY A 356 21.01 -6.01 23.65
CA GLY A 356 20.57 -7.38 23.94
C GLY A 356 19.87 -7.49 25.30
N GLU A 357 20.45 -6.93 26.36
CA GLU A 357 19.85 -6.86 27.71
C GLU A 357 18.47 -6.19 27.64
N ARG A 358 18.43 -4.95 27.14
CA ARG A 358 17.20 -4.16 27.04
C ARG A 358 16.12 -4.85 26.21
N ARG A 359 16.50 -5.55 25.12
CA ARG A 359 15.54 -6.30 24.29
C ARG A 359 15.03 -7.57 24.97
N LEU A 360 15.84 -8.25 25.79
CA LEU A 360 15.39 -9.36 26.65
C LEU A 360 14.46 -8.88 27.77
N GLU A 361 14.83 -7.79 28.45
CA GLU A 361 14.02 -7.14 29.49
C GLU A 361 12.63 -6.81 28.96
N ASN A 362 12.56 -6.06 27.85
CA ASN A 362 11.29 -5.75 27.17
C ASN A 362 10.52 -7.03 26.80
N HIS A 363 11.19 -8.07 26.28
CA HIS A 363 10.53 -9.33 25.92
C HIS A 363 9.87 -10.04 27.11
N TYR A 364 10.49 -9.99 28.29
CA TYR A 364 9.92 -10.57 29.51
C TYR A 364 8.80 -9.69 30.10
N GLN A 365 8.94 -8.36 30.08
CA GLN A 365 7.87 -7.42 30.44
C GLN A 365 6.62 -7.65 29.58
N GLU A 366 6.78 -7.78 28.26
CA GLU A 366 5.71 -8.09 27.30
C GLU A 366 5.00 -9.44 27.56
N ARG A 367 5.60 -10.34 28.35
CA ARG A 367 5.02 -11.63 28.78
C ARG A 367 4.39 -11.57 30.18
N GLY A 368 4.44 -10.42 30.85
CA GLY A 368 3.86 -10.12 32.15
C GLY A 368 4.86 -10.00 33.31
N TYR A 369 6.17 -10.10 33.05
CA TYR A 369 7.23 -9.94 34.08
C TYR A 369 7.67 -8.46 34.13
N PHE A 370 6.79 -7.58 34.60
CA PHE A 370 6.98 -6.12 34.47
C PHE A 370 8.13 -5.54 35.31
N PHE A 371 8.61 -6.29 36.31
CA PHE A 371 9.75 -5.92 37.16
C PHE A 371 10.93 -6.89 36.98
N VAL A 372 11.11 -7.37 35.74
CA VAL A 372 12.29 -8.15 35.36
C VAL A 372 13.52 -7.25 35.34
N ASP A 373 14.66 -7.79 35.80
CA ASP A 373 15.98 -7.19 35.63
C ASP A 373 16.85 -8.13 34.77
N VAL A 374 17.68 -7.59 33.88
CA VAL A 374 18.51 -8.35 32.96
C VAL A 374 19.92 -7.77 32.87
N THR A 375 20.91 -8.55 33.28
CA THR A 375 22.33 -8.16 33.28
C THR A 375 23.17 -9.13 32.46
N ALA A 376 24.00 -8.62 31.56
CA ALA A 376 24.98 -9.41 30.81
C ALA A 376 26.32 -9.48 31.56
N VAL A 377 26.87 -10.69 31.62
CA VAL A 377 28.24 -10.97 32.05
C VAL A 377 28.99 -11.69 30.94
N CYS A 378 30.27 -11.39 30.78
CA CYS A 378 31.07 -11.93 29.70
C CYS A 378 32.33 -12.62 30.22
N SER A 379 32.75 -13.66 29.53
CA SER A 379 34.00 -14.37 29.75
C SER A 379 34.73 -14.62 28.43
N VAL A 380 36.06 -14.57 28.49
CA VAL A 380 36.94 -14.78 27.33
C VAL A 380 37.95 -15.88 27.66
N ASP A 381 38.18 -16.79 26.71
CA ASP A 381 39.16 -17.87 26.81
C ASP A 381 40.14 -17.83 25.62
N PRO A 382 41.46 -17.67 25.84
CA PRO A 382 42.10 -17.35 27.11
C PRO A 382 41.77 -15.92 27.62
N PRO A 383 41.85 -15.66 28.94
CA PRO A 383 41.47 -14.38 29.54
C PRO A 383 42.14 -13.14 28.93
N LEU A 384 41.52 -11.98 29.17
CA LEU A 384 42.12 -10.69 28.84
C LEU A 384 43.10 -10.27 29.95
N GLU A 385 44.31 -9.86 29.53
CA GLU A 385 45.36 -9.32 30.39
C GLU A 385 45.43 -7.80 30.20
N GLU A 386 45.38 -7.04 31.29
CA GLU A 386 45.48 -5.58 31.28
C GLU A 386 46.53 -5.15 32.32
N SER A 387 47.62 -4.53 31.86
CA SER A 387 48.71 -4.02 32.72
C SER A 387 49.25 -5.04 33.76
N ASP A 388 49.60 -6.25 33.28
CA ASP A 388 50.07 -7.39 34.08
C ASP A 388 49.05 -7.95 35.12
N ALA A 389 47.77 -7.56 35.04
CA ALA A 389 46.68 -8.13 35.82
C ALA A 389 45.69 -8.92 34.96
N VAL A 390 45.26 -10.10 35.45
CA VAL A 390 44.23 -10.92 34.80
C VAL A 390 42.85 -10.38 35.15
N ILE A 391 42.05 -10.04 34.15
CA ILE A 391 40.67 -9.56 34.36
C ILE A 391 39.79 -10.75 34.77
N PRO A 392 38.98 -10.66 35.85
CA PRO A 392 38.03 -11.71 36.22
C PRO A 392 36.95 -11.91 35.16
N ASN A 393 36.88 -13.15 34.66
CA ASN A 393 35.80 -13.63 33.80
C ASN A 393 34.43 -13.58 34.51
N ASP A 394 33.36 -13.60 33.71
CA ASP A 394 31.96 -13.53 34.14
C ASP A 394 31.61 -12.22 34.86
N THR A 395 32.12 -11.11 34.34
CA THR A 395 31.82 -9.75 34.82
C THR A 395 31.32 -8.83 33.71
N ALA A 396 30.52 -7.82 34.08
CA ALA A 396 30.07 -6.78 33.14
C ALA A 396 31.23 -5.90 32.62
N TYR A 397 32.35 -5.79 33.37
CA TYR A 397 33.56 -5.09 32.92
C TYR A 397 34.17 -5.77 31.68
N VAL A 398 34.27 -7.11 31.68
CA VAL A 398 34.74 -7.87 30.50
C VAL A 398 33.88 -7.56 29.27
N CYS A 399 32.56 -7.45 29.40
CA CYS A 399 31.67 -7.08 28.28
C CYS A 399 32.01 -5.70 27.69
N SER A 400 32.42 -4.73 28.52
CA SER A 400 32.82 -3.39 28.07
C SER A 400 34.22 -3.35 27.42
N ALA A 401 35.06 -4.34 27.71
CA ALA A 401 36.43 -4.46 27.21
C ALA A 401 36.57 -5.30 25.92
N LEU A 402 35.46 -5.73 25.29
CA LEU A 402 35.49 -6.53 24.07
C LEU A 402 35.80 -5.68 22.83
N THR A 403 37.05 -5.74 22.35
CA THR A 403 37.52 -5.12 21.10
C THR A 403 37.78 -6.17 20.03
N SER A 404 37.25 -5.98 18.81
CA SER A 404 37.21 -7.03 17.78
C SER A 404 38.59 -7.52 17.30
N ASN A 405 39.64 -6.71 17.43
CA ASN A 405 40.99 -7.05 16.98
C ASN A 405 41.73 -8.00 17.94
N ASP A 406 41.44 -7.93 19.24
CA ASP A 406 42.18 -8.64 20.30
C ASP A 406 41.53 -9.99 20.69
N LEU A 407 40.45 -10.35 19.98
CA LEU A 407 39.61 -11.53 20.19
C LEU A 407 39.76 -12.58 19.08
N ALA A 408 40.61 -12.35 18.08
CA ALA A 408 40.84 -13.29 16.99
C ALA A 408 41.41 -14.62 17.52
N GLY A 409 40.71 -15.74 17.25
CA GLY A 409 41.09 -17.06 17.75
C GLY A 409 40.79 -17.33 19.23
N LYS A 410 40.08 -16.42 19.91
CA LYS A 410 39.56 -16.62 21.27
C LYS A 410 38.10 -17.08 21.22
N ASN A 411 37.67 -17.72 22.30
CA ASN A 411 36.26 -18.03 22.54
C ASN A 411 35.68 -16.98 23.50
N VAL A 412 34.51 -16.44 23.18
CA VAL A 412 33.80 -15.46 24.03
C VAL A 412 32.44 -16.01 24.41
N THR A 413 32.13 -16.02 25.71
CA THR A 413 30.80 -16.36 26.21
C THR A 413 30.11 -15.09 26.70
N VAL A 414 28.90 -14.84 26.23
CA VAL A 414 28.03 -13.74 26.70
C VAL A 414 26.79 -14.34 27.36
N THR A 415 26.67 -14.18 28.68
CA THR A 415 25.60 -14.76 29.49
C THR A 415 24.67 -13.65 29.96
N TYR A 416 23.43 -13.66 29.49
CA TYR A 416 22.37 -12.76 29.96
C TYR A 416 21.63 -13.41 31.13
N GLN A 417 21.78 -12.86 32.32
CA GLN A 417 21.10 -13.31 33.54
C GLN A 417 19.82 -12.49 33.75
N ALA A 418 18.66 -13.15 33.87
CA ALA A 418 17.36 -12.50 34.00
C ALA A 418 16.62 -12.90 35.28
N ASP A 419 16.51 -11.99 36.25
CA ASP A 419 15.61 -12.13 37.40
C ASP A 419 14.19 -11.74 36.96
N LEU A 420 13.33 -12.74 36.80
CA LEU A 420 11.95 -12.56 36.32
C LEU A 420 10.99 -12.00 37.38
N ASN A 421 11.39 -11.92 38.66
CA ASN A 421 10.57 -11.43 39.77
C ASN A 421 9.15 -12.08 39.81
N ARG A 422 8.09 -11.27 39.61
CA ARG A 422 6.67 -11.68 39.64
C ARG A 422 5.99 -11.48 38.28
N ARG A 423 4.99 -12.31 37.98
CA ARG A 423 4.24 -12.26 36.71
C ARG A 423 2.80 -11.76 36.89
N LEU A 424 2.52 -10.53 36.46
CA LEU A 424 1.21 -9.89 36.60
C LEU A 424 0.34 -10.04 35.34
N LYS A 425 -0.86 -9.46 35.39
CA LYS A 425 -1.78 -9.23 34.26
C LYS A 425 -2.08 -7.73 34.17
N LEU A 426 -1.90 -7.08 33.03
CA LEU A 426 -2.36 -5.70 32.83
C LEU A 426 -3.88 -5.71 32.66
N VAL A 427 -4.62 -5.22 33.67
CA VAL A 427 -6.09 -5.31 33.72
C VAL A 427 -6.81 -4.01 33.34
N ASP A 428 -6.12 -2.87 33.42
CA ASP A 428 -6.72 -1.53 33.34
C ASP A 428 -5.66 -0.49 32.99
N ILE A 429 -5.90 0.31 31.95
CA ILE A 429 -5.09 1.48 31.59
C ILE A 429 -5.90 2.75 31.88
N ARG A 430 -5.42 3.55 32.84
CA ARG A 430 -6.09 4.75 33.31
C ARG A 430 -5.42 6.01 32.81
N LEU A 431 -6.23 7.02 32.56
CA LEU A 431 -5.82 8.35 32.17
C LEU A 431 -6.45 9.36 33.16
N ARG A 432 -5.65 10.26 33.72
CA ARG A 432 -6.08 11.24 34.73
C ARG A 432 -5.50 12.62 34.44
N GLY A 433 -6.24 13.67 34.77
CA GLY A 433 -5.80 15.06 34.59
C GLY A 433 -6.01 15.65 33.19
N VAL A 434 -6.70 14.92 32.31
CA VAL A 434 -7.10 15.37 30.97
C VAL A 434 -8.62 15.25 30.81
N SER A 435 -9.20 16.23 30.11
CA SER A 435 -10.65 16.37 29.90
C SER A 435 -11.07 16.17 28.44
N GLN A 436 -10.12 16.28 27.50
CA GLN A 436 -10.38 16.30 26.07
C GLN A 436 -10.64 14.91 25.46
N PHE A 437 -10.15 13.85 26.12
CA PHE A 437 -10.30 12.45 25.70
C PHE A 437 -10.10 11.49 26.88
N THR A 438 -10.64 10.29 26.75
CA THR A 438 -10.52 9.18 27.70
C THR A 438 -9.40 8.21 27.33
N ALA A 439 -9.10 7.24 28.20
CA ALA A 439 -8.15 6.18 27.89
C ALA A 439 -8.60 5.29 26.72
N ASP A 440 -9.91 5.07 26.55
CA ASP A 440 -10.45 4.26 25.45
C ASP A 440 -10.36 4.97 24.09
N ASP A 441 -10.60 6.29 24.03
CA ASP A 441 -10.46 7.13 22.80
C ASP A 441 -9.05 7.09 22.18
N ILE A 442 -8.05 6.77 23.00
CA ILE A 442 -6.63 6.72 22.62
C ILE A 442 -6.08 5.29 22.57
N LYS A 443 -6.85 4.28 22.95
CA LYS A 443 -6.40 2.89 23.14
C LYS A 443 -5.79 2.24 21.89
N SER A 444 -6.18 2.70 20.71
CA SER A 444 -5.59 2.28 19.42
C SER A 444 -4.30 3.01 19.05
N ALA A 445 -4.00 4.12 19.73
CA ALA A 445 -2.75 4.87 19.62
C ALA A 445 -1.69 4.40 20.63
N LEU A 446 -2.13 3.75 21.71
CA LEU A 446 -1.25 3.15 22.72
C LEU A 446 -0.73 1.79 22.26
N GLY A 447 0.56 1.56 22.43
CA GLY A 447 1.18 0.23 22.31
C GLY A 447 0.80 -0.69 23.47
N SER A 448 0.47 -0.15 24.65
CA SER A 448 -0.02 -0.94 25.78
C SER A 448 -1.43 -1.48 25.53
N GLN A 449 -1.66 -2.77 25.77
CA GLN A 449 -2.94 -3.45 25.58
C GLN A 449 -3.35 -4.25 26.82
N GLU A 450 -4.61 -4.17 27.21
CA GLU A 450 -5.18 -4.86 28.37
C GLU A 450 -5.36 -6.37 28.13
N ALA A 451 -5.47 -7.13 29.23
CA ALA A 451 -5.72 -8.56 29.21
C ALA A 451 -7.09 -8.91 28.61
N ASN A 452 -7.09 -9.78 27.58
CA ASN A 452 -8.31 -10.23 26.92
C ASN A 452 -8.61 -11.71 27.25
N ILE A 453 -9.88 -12.00 27.56
CA ILE A 453 -10.39 -13.35 27.84
C ILE A 453 -10.12 -14.37 26.71
N LEU A 454 -9.96 -13.92 25.46
CA LEU A 454 -9.61 -14.77 24.32
C LEU A 454 -8.14 -15.22 24.29
N GLY A 455 -7.26 -14.58 25.04
CA GLY A 455 -5.83 -14.92 25.08
C GLY A 455 -5.47 -16.19 25.86
N ILE A 456 -6.47 -17.00 26.26
CA ILE A 456 -6.29 -18.41 26.63
C ILE A 456 -5.86 -19.23 25.41
N ILE A 457 -6.28 -18.83 24.20
CA ILE A 457 -5.85 -19.43 22.94
C ILE A 457 -4.67 -18.60 22.39
N PRO A 458 -3.46 -19.17 22.25
CA PRO A 458 -2.24 -18.40 21.93
C PRO A 458 -2.28 -17.59 20.61
N LEU A 459 -3.22 -17.90 19.71
CA LEU A 459 -3.38 -17.23 18.42
C LEU A 459 -4.38 -16.04 18.46
N PHE A 460 -5.13 -15.86 19.55
CA PHE A 460 -6.31 -14.97 19.58
C PHE A 460 -6.26 -13.83 20.62
N GLY A 461 -5.10 -13.50 21.20
CA GLY A 461 -4.90 -12.21 21.89
C GLY A 461 -3.96 -12.24 23.09
N TYR A 462 -3.79 -11.06 23.70
CA TYR A 462 -2.91 -10.83 24.84
C TYR A 462 -3.56 -11.33 26.15
N GLY A 463 -3.38 -12.62 26.49
CA GLY A 463 -4.04 -13.26 27.63
C GLY A 463 -3.68 -12.71 29.02
N ARG A 464 -2.65 -11.87 29.11
CA ARG A 464 -2.26 -11.12 30.33
C ARG A 464 -2.02 -9.62 30.06
N GLY A 465 -2.46 -9.14 28.90
CA GLY A 465 -2.09 -7.82 28.37
C GLY A 465 -0.67 -7.80 27.81
N TYR A 466 -0.26 -6.64 27.32
CA TYR A 466 0.99 -6.39 26.61
C TYR A 466 1.47 -4.97 26.93
N THR A 467 2.60 -4.82 27.60
CA THR A 467 3.29 -3.54 27.81
C THR A 467 4.73 -3.79 28.26
N SER A 468 5.57 -2.76 28.20
CA SER A 468 6.96 -2.73 28.66
C SER A 468 7.35 -1.28 28.98
N GLN A 469 8.44 -1.04 29.69
CA GLN A 469 8.86 0.33 30.04
C GLN A 469 9.04 1.20 28.79
N ARG A 470 9.65 0.66 27.73
CA ARG A 470 9.76 1.31 26.42
C ARG A 470 8.39 1.70 25.85
N ILE A 471 7.41 0.79 25.90
CA ILE A 471 6.05 1.04 25.40
C ILE A 471 5.37 2.13 26.25
N LEU A 472 5.54 2.11 27.57
CA LEU A 472 4.96 3.13 28.47
C LEU A 472 5.52 4.54 28.20
N ASP A 473 6.82 4.64 27.89
CA ASP A 473 7.45 5.92 27.54
C ASP A 473 7.02 6.41 26.15
N GLU A 474 6.88 5.49 25.17
CA GLU A 474 6.30 5.77 23.85
C GLU A 474 4.83 6.21 23.95
N ASP A 475 4.04 5.56 24.81
CA ASP A 475 2.63 5.88 25.09
C ASP A 475 2.49 7.26 25.76
N ALA A 476 3.33 7.57 26.75
CA ALA A 476 3.37 8.88 27.40
C ALA A 476 3.80 9.99 26.42
N ALA A 477 4.78 9.72 25.55
CA ALA A 477 5.18 10.64 24.48
C ALA A 477 4.06 10.83 23.45
N THR A 478 3.30 9.78 23.14
CA THR A 478 2.14 9.83 22.26
C THR A 478 1.05 10.72 22.86
N ILE A 479 0.62 10.47 24.12
CA ILE A 479 -0.35 11.33 24.84
C ILE A 479 0.10 12.80 24.85
N ARG A 480 1.38 13.07 25.10
CA ARG A 480 1.95 14.43 25.09
C ARG A 480 1.88 15.07 23.69
N SER A 481 2.18 14.31 22.64
CA SER A 481 2.10 14.77 21.25
C SER A 481 0.66 15.10 20.86
N LEU A 482 -0.29 14.26 21.26
CA LEU A 482 -1.73 14.45 21.02
C LEU A 482 -2.23 15.75 21.64
N LEU A 483 -1.89 16.03 22.89
CA LEU A 483 -2.26 17.27 23.59
C LEU A 483 -1.68 18.51 22.91
N ARG A 484 -0.42 18.44 22.45
CA ARG A 484 0.25 19.52 21.72
C ARG A 484 -0.41 19.85 20.37
N GLU A 485 -0.92 18.84 19.66
CA GLU A 485 -1.68 19.00 18.42
C GLU A 485 -3.11 19.55 18.64
N LEU A 486 -3.62 19.49 19.88
CA LEU A 486 -4.89 20.09 20.32
C LEU A 486 -4.73 21.50 20.96
N GLY A 487 -3.50 22.02 21.04
CA GLY A 487 -3.20 23.38 21.51
C GLY A 487 -2.68 23.47 22.94
N TYR A 488 -2.50 22.34 23.62
CA TYR A 488 -1.94 22.22 24.97
C TYR A 488 -0.42 22.02 24.86
N ARG A 489 0.32 23.11 24.65
CA ARG A 489 1.74 23.06 24.28
C ARG A 489 2.64 22.59 25.42
N ASP A 490 2.31 23.06 26.62
CA ASP A 490 3.07 22.85 27.85
C ASP A 490 2.63 21.59 28.60
N ALA A 491 1.88 20.71 27.92
CA ALA A 491 1.38 19.48 28.50
C ALA A 491 2.51 18.54 28.93
N GLU A 492 2.44 18.07 30.17
CA GLU A 492 3.29 17.01 30.71
C GLU A 492 2.49 15.73 30.96
N VAL A 493 3.20 14.58 30.87
CA VAL A 493 2.61 13.25 31.05
C VAL A 493 3.61 12.40 31.82
N ARG A 494 3.14 11.81 32.92
CA ARG A 494 3.89 10.94 33.82
C ARG A 494 3.20 9.58 33.91
N VAL A 495 3.98 8.49 33.98
CA VAL A 495 3.45 7.13 34.10
C VAL A 495 3.61 6.63 35.53
N ASN A 496 2.51 6.22 36.15
CA ASN A 496 2.51 5.53 37.43
C ASN A 496 2.09 4.06 37.24
N GLN A 497 2.88 3.14 37.77
CA GLN A 497 2.58 1.70 37.76
C GLN A 497 2.06 1.28 39.14
N GLY A 498 0.88 0.65 39.18
CA GLY A 498 0.25 0.17 40.43
C GLY A 498 0.01 -1.33 40.40
N VAL A 499 0.42 -2.03 41.45
CA VAL A 499 0.12 -3.46 41.65
C VAL A 499 -1.08 -3.59 42.60
N SER A 500 -2.01 -4.50 42.29
CA SER A 500 -3.15 -4.83 43.15
C SER A 500 -2.73 -5.50 44.47
N LEU A 501 -3.60 -5.43 45.47
CA LEU A 501 -3.37 -6.04 46.80
C LEU A 501 -3.22 -7.57 46.76
N ASP A 502 -3.81 -8.24 45.77
CA ASP A 502 -3.65 -9.67 45.52
C ASP A 502 -2.29 -10.04 44.88
N GLY A 503 -1.51 -9.05 44.43
CA GLY A 503 -0.23 -9.27 43.78
C GLY A 503 -0.29 -9.89 42.38
N GLU A 504 -1.47 -10.00 41.75
CA GLU A 504 -1.65 -10.60 40.41
C GLU A 504 -1.86 -9.58 39.28
N SER A 505 -2.36 -8.37 39.58
CA SER A 505 -2.80 -7.40 38.57
C SER A 505 -1.92 -6.15 38.54
N LEU A 506 -1.66 -5.66 37.34
CA LEU A 506 -1.01 -4.39 37.04
C LEU A 506 -2.07 -3.40 36.54
N ILE A 507 -2.03 -2.18 37.07
CA ILE A 507 -2.80 -1.03 36.63
C ILE A 507 -1.80 0.05 36.20
N ILE A 508 -1.88 0.49 34.95
CA ILE A 508 -1.10 1.63 34.47
C ILE A 508 -1.94 2.88 34.62
N THR A 509 -1.37 3.97 35.14
CA THR A 509 -2.05 5.27 35.22
C THR A 509 -1.16 6.37 34.63
N PHE A 510 -1.56 6.87 33.46
CA PHE A 510 -1.02 8.10 32.89
C PHE A 510 -1.63 9.30 33.61
N VAL A 511 -0.78 10.08 34.27
CA VAL A 511 -1.14 11.35 34.92
C VAL A 511 -0.69 12.48 34.01
N VAL A 512 -1.66 13.29 33.58
CA VAL A 512 -1.49 14.40 32.64
C VAL A 512 -1.62 15.72 33.39
N GLU A 513 -0.77 16.66 33.05
CA GLU A 513 -0.90 18.07 33.42
C GLU A 513 -1.07 18.85 32.10
N GLU A 514 -2.30 19.25 31.74
CA GLU A 514 -2.64 19.79 30.41
C GLU A 514 -1.95 21.13 30.10
N GLY A 515 -1.77 22.01 31.09
CA GLY A 515 -1.37 23.40 30.88
C GLY A 515 -2.46 24.27 30.21
N PRO A 516 -2.19 25.56 29.94
CA PRO A 516 -3.17 26.46 29.33
C PRO A 516 -3.36 26.17 27.83
N ALA A 517 -4.62 26.13 27.38
CA ALA A 517 -4.94 26.00 25.95
C ALA A 517 -4.55 27.27 25.17
N THR A 518 -3.89 27.08 24.03
CA THR A 518 -3.60 28.15 23.07
C THR A 518 -4.81 28.41 22.17
N ILE A 519 -5.18 29.67 21.91
CA ILE A 519 -6.37 30.06 21.13
C ILE A 519 -5.95 30.81 19.84
N VAL A 520 -6.62 30.54 18.72
CA VAL A 520 -6.44 31.31 17.47
C VAL A 520 -7.24 32.62 17.55
N SER A 521 -6.57 33.77 17.58
CA SER A 521 -7.22 35.08 17.64
C SER A 521 -7.74 35.55 16.28
N ASP A 522 -6.99 35.26 15.21
CA ASP A 522 -7.23 35.78 13.86
C ASP A 522 -6.59 34.88 12.80
N VAL A 523 -7.10 34.97 11.56
CA VAL A 523 -6.57 34.26 10.40
C VAL A 523 -6.43 35.25 9.25
N MET A 524 -5.30 35.22 8.56
CA MET A 524 -4.99 36.11 7.44
C MET A 524 -4.39 35.32 6.28
N ILE A 525 -4.54 35.82 5.06
CA ILE A 525 -3.90 35.30 3.86
C ILE A 525 -3.12 36.46 3.24
N GLU A 526 -1.90 36.21 2.80
CA GLU A 526 -1.02 37.20 2.17
C GLU A 526 -0.39 36.62 0.90
N GLY A 527 -0.11 37.48 -0.09
CA GLY A 527 0.59 37.11 -1.33
C GLY A 527 -0.30 36.60 -2.47
N ASN A 528 -1.61 36.50 -2.26
CA ASN A 528 -2.57 36.15 -3.31
C ASN A 528 -2.92 37.34 -4.22
N THR A 529 -2.95 37.10 -5.54
CA THR A 529 -3.29 38.09 -6.57
C THR A 529 -4.25 37.53 -7.64
N ALA A 530 -4.18 36.22 -7.93
CA ALA A 530 -5.07 35.52 -8.85
C ALA A 530 -6.48 35.31 -8.27
N PHE A 531 -6.59 35.14 -6.95
CA PHE A 531 -7.86 34.95 -6.24
C PHE A 531 -7.99 35.89 -5.04
N SER A 532 -9.20 36.40 -4.81
CA SER A 532 -9.51 37.25 -3.66
C SER A 532 -9.56 36.49 -2.35
N ASP A 533 -9.19 37.13 -1.24
CA ASP A 533 -9.24 36.62 0.13
C ASP A 533 -10.57 35.96 0.48
N ALA A 534 -11.70 36.53 0.05
CA ALA A 534 -13.03 36.00 0.33
C ALA A 534 -13.26 34.59 -0.28
N VAL A 535 -12.71 34.34 -1.48
CA VAL A 535 -12.76 33.02 -2.13
C VAL A 535 -11.87 32.03 -1.39
N LEU A 536 -10.64 32.43 -1.05
CA LEU A 536 -9.67 31.57 -0.36
C LEU A 536 -10.10 31.25 1.09
N MET A 537 -10.59 32.24 1.84
CA MET A 537 -11.18 32.07 3.17
C MET A 537 -12.38 31.12 3.15
N SER A 538 -13.18 31.08 2.08
CA SER A 538 -14.29 30.13 1.95
C SER A 538 -13.84 28.65 1.84
N LYS A 539 -12.55 28.40 1.57
CA LYS A 539 -11.95 27.05 1.51
C LYS A 539 -11.27 26.64 2.82
N LEU A 540 -10.99 27.58 3.72
CA LEU A 540 -10.33 27.30 4.99
C LEU A 540 -11.30 26.73 6.03
N PRO A 541 -10.83 25.82 6.92
CA PRO A 541 -11.61 25.40 8.09
C PRO A 541 -11.81 26.58 9.05
N ASN A 542 -12.84 26.53 9.89
CA ASN A 542 -13.06 27.58 10.89
C ASN A 542 -12.04 27.46 12.03
N LEU A 543 -10.98 28.27 11.96
CA LEU A 543 -9.93 28.34 12.99
C LEU A 543 -10.21 29.44 14.05
N ARG A 544 -10.91 30.52 13.68
CA ARG A 544 -10.94 31.74 14.49
C ARG A 544 -11.74 31.53 15.78
N GLY A 545 -11.12 31.83 16.92
CA GLY A 545 -11.72 31.64 18.25
C GLY A 545 -11.71 30.19 18.75
N THR A 546 -11.12 29.24 18.00
CA THR A 546 -10.98 27.85 18.45
C THR A 546 -9.61 27.61 19.09
N ASN A 547 -9.46 26.49 19.80
CA ASN A 547 -8.15 26.01 20.23
C ASN A 547 -7.22 25.85 19.01
N PHE A 548 -5.96 26.23 19.19
CA PHE A 548 -4.93 26.15 18.17
C PHE A 548 -4.58 24.68 17.89
N SER A 549 -4.87 24.22 16.67
CA SER A 549 -4.44 22.89 16.21
C SER A 549 -3.54 23.01 14.99
N MET A 550 -2.30 22.52 15.12
CA MET A 550 -1.32 22.47 14.02
C MET A 550 -1.86 21.70 12.81
N ALA A 551 -2.69 20.68 13.04
CA ALA A 551 -3.30 19.93 11.95
C ALA A 551 -4.46 20.66 11.27
N ARG A 552 -5.33 21.39 12.00
CA ARG A 552 -6.31 22.29 11.36
C ARG A 552 -5.61 23.34 10.48
N VAL A 553 -4.50 23.90 10.97
CA VAL A 553 -3.69 24.87 10.20
C VAL A 553 -3.11 24.23 8.93
N ARG A 554 -2.50 23.04 9.03
CA ARG A 554 -2.00 22.27 7.87
C ARG A 554 -3.10 21.87 6.89
N ASN A 555 -4.30 21.56 7.36
CA ASN A 555 -5.42 21.23 6.48
C ASN A 555 -5.98 22.46 5.78
N GLY A 556 -5.93 23.64 6.40
CA GLY A 556 -6.15 24.91 5.70
C GLY A 556 -5.10 25.18 4.62
N GLN A 557 -3.81 24.97 4.91
CA GLN A 557 -2.74 25.09 3.91
C GLN A 557 -3.00 24.14 2.72
N ARG A 558 -3.28 22.87 2.99
CA ARG A 558 -3.59 21.86 1.97
C ARG A 558 -4.83 22.24 1.16
N ALA A 559 -5.92 22.68 1.80
CA ALA A 559 -7.14 23.07 1.10
C ALA A 559 -6.92 24.25 0.14
N LEU A 560 -6.04 25.20 0.50
CA LEU A 560 -5.61 26.27 -0.41
C LEU A 560 -4.74 25.72 -1.55
N SER A 561 -3.70 24.93 -1.27
CA SER A 561 -2.86 24.30 -2.30
C SER A 561 -3.66 23.45 -3.28
N ASP A 562 -4.59 22.63 -2.78
CA ASP A 562 -5.49 21.81 -3.59
C ASP A 562 -6.42 22.69 -4.44
N PHE A 563 -6.92 23.81 -3.91
CA PHE A 563 -7.75 24.76 -4.67
C PHE A 563 -6.96 25.38 -5.84
N TYR A 564 -5.81 26.01 -5.57
CA TYR A 564 -4.93 26.57 -6.61
C TYR A 564 -4.58 25.52 -7.68
N SER A 565 -4.18 24.32 -7.23
CA SER A 565 -3.80 23.23 -8.11
C SER A 565 -4.95 22.70 -8.98
N ASN A 566 -6.19 22.65 -8.47
CA ASN A 566 -7.35 22.26 -9.27
C ASN A 566 -7.75 23.31 -10.32
N GLU A 567 -7.50 24.60 -10.06
CA GLU A 567 -7.65 25.68 -11.06
C GLU A 567 -6.44 25.76 -12.03
N GLY A 568 -5.49 24.81 -11.94
CA GLY A 568 -4.34 24.66 -12.85
C GLY A 568 -3.05 25.33 -12.39
N TYR A 569 -3.05 26.06 -11.27
CA TYR A 569 -1.87 26.72 -10.71
C TYR A 569 -0.99 25.71 -9.95
N PHE A 570 -0.36 24.80 -10.70
CA PHE A 570 0.43 23.69 -10.13
C PHE A 570 1.69 24.16 -9.37
N ASP A 571 2.30 25.27 -9.80
CA ASP A 571 3.46 25.90 -9.15
C ASP A 571 3.12 26.63 -7.83
N ALA A 572 1.86 26.67 -7.42
CA ALA A 572 1.39 27.49 -6.30
C ALA A 572 1.96 27.01 -4.95
N ASN A 573 2.85 27.80 -4.35
CA ASN A 573 3.46 27.50 -3.06
C ASN A 573 2.74 28.25 -1.92
N VAL A 574 1.84 27.55 -1.23
CA VAL A 574 1.16 28.03 -0.03
C VAL A 574 1.90 27.53 1.20
N THR A 575 2.37 28.46 2.03
CA THR A 575 3.01 28.20 3.32
C THR A 575 2.17 28.81 4.45
N TYR A 576 2.54 28.59 5.71
CA TYR A 576 1.93 29.29 6.84
C TYR A 576 2.99 29.76 7.84
N SER A 577 2.67 30.84 8.54
CA SER A 577 3.41 31.36 9.67
C SER A 577 2.46 31.61 10.84
N ILE A 578 3.01 31.61 12.06
CA ILE A 578 2.25 31.76 13.29
C ILE A 578 2.83 32.97 14.01
N ASP A 579 2.07 34.07 14.03
CA ASP A 579 2.41 35.22 14.83
C ASP A 579 2.00 34.97 16.28
N ARG A 580 2.97 35.18 17.19
CA ARG A 580 2.88 34.95 18.63
C ARG A 580 2.90 36.26 19.44
N SER A 581 2.84 37.41 18.76
CA SER A 581 2.88 38.76 19.35
C SER A 581 1.77 39.04 20.38
N GLY A 582 0.70 38.23 20.40
CA GLY A 582 -0.41 38.28 21.36
C GLY A 582 -0.21 37.47 22.66
N ALA A 583 1.00 37.03 23.00
CA ALA A 583 1.28 36.35 24.27
C ALA A 583 1.38 37.36 25.43
N ALA A 584 0.35 37.46 26.28
CA ALA A 584 0.33 38.38 27.41
C ALA A 584 -0.12 37.71 28.72
N SER A 585 0.75 37.81 29.74
CA SER A 585 0.54 37.51 31.16
C SER A 585 0.36 36.05 31.59
N GLU A 586 0.89 35.73 32.78
CA GLU A 586 0.97 34.38 33.39
C GLU A 586 -0.40 33.75 33.75
N SER A 587 -1.51 34.41 33.42
CA SER A 587 -2.87 34.00 33.78
C SER A 587 -3.88 34.04 32.62
N GLU A 588 -3.46 34.36 31.38
CA GLU A 588 -4.33 34.27 30.19
C GLU A 588 -3.88 33.18 29.21
N SER A 589 -4.85 32.57 28.52
CA SER A 589 -4.59 31.63 27.42
C SER A 589 -3.77 32.31 26.30
N PRO A 590 -2.63 31.74 25.87
CA PRO A 590 -1.82 32.35 24.82
C PRO A 590 -2.59 32.43 23.50
N ARG A 591 -2.52 33.60 22.83
CA ARG A 591 -3.24 33.89 21.60
C ARG A 591 -2.30 33.97 20.41
N PHE A 592 -2.58 33.18 19.37
CA PHE A 592 -1.81 33.17 18.12
C PHE A 592 -2.66 33.68 16.94
N LYS A 593 -2.02 34.38 16.00
CA LYS A 593 -2.58 34.70 14.69
C LYS A 593 -1.96 33.78 13.64
N VAL A 594 -2.80 33.16 12.81
CA VAL A 594 -2.36 32.27 11.72
C VAL A 594 -2.33 33.07 10.42
N ILE A 595 -1.20 33.05 9.72
CA ILE A 595 -1.04 33.76 8.45
C ILE A 595 -0.65 32.73 7.38
N TYR A 596 -1.47 32.60 6.34
CA TYR A 596 -1.17 31.78 5.17
C TYR A 596 -0.47 32.64 4.13
N ASN A 597 0.79 32.32 3.81
CA ASN A 597 1.61 33.08 2.87
C ASN A 597 1.69 32.33 1.55
N VAL A 598 1.07 32.88 0.51
CA VAL A 598 1.19 32.42 -0.88
C VAL A 598 2.45 33.05 -1.46
N GLN A 599 3.55 32.30 -1.47
CA GLN A 599 4.87 32.84 -1.83
C GLN A 599 5.05 32.99 -3.35
N ASN A 600 4.37 32.14 -4.11
CA ASN A 600 4.30 32.15 -5.57
C ASN A 600 2.95 31.54 -5.94
N GLU A 601 2.13 32.24 -6.72
CA GLU A 601 0.92 31.65 -7.32
C GLU A 601 1.24 30.88 -8.61
N GLY A 602 2.32 31.25 -9.31
CA GLY A 602 2.66 30.70 -10.62
C GLY A 602 1.67 31.11 -11.72
N ARG A 603 1.58 30.27 -12.75
CA ARG A 603 0.61 30.37 -13.85
C ARG A 603 -0.06 29.01 -14.05
N PRO A 604 -1.20 28.94 -14.77
CA PRO A 604 -1.76 27.67 -15.22
C PRO A 604 -0.71 26.82 -15.96
N VAL A 605 -0.56 25.56 -15.54
CA VAL A 605 0.36 24.59 -16.14
C VAL A 605 -0.43 23.52 -16.88
N ARG A 606 0.08 23.09 -18.03
CA ARG A 606 -0.58 22.10 -18.91
C ARG A 606 0.33 20.89 -19.14
N ILE A 607 -0.28 19.74 -19.34
CA ILE A 607 0.42 18.46 -19.49
C ILE A 607 1.04 18.37 -20.89
N GLY A 608 2.38 18.26 -20.92
CA GLY A 608 3.19 18.02 -22.10
C GLY A 608 3.22 16.53 -22.49
N ASP A 609 4.41 15.98 -22.68
CA ASP A 609 4.60 14.55 -22.90
C ASP A 609 4.67 13.77 -21.59
N VAL A 610 4.33 12.48 -21.66
CA VAL A 610 4.45 11.56 -20.52
C VAL A 610 5.52 10.54 -20.87
N HIS A 611 6.61 10.50 -20.12
CA HIS A 611 7.67 9.51 -20.20
C HIS A 611 7.49 8.47 -19.09
N ILE A 612 7.78 7.20 -19.37
CA ILE A 612 7.57 6.07 -18.46
C ILE A 612 8.85 5.24 -18.43
N ALA A 613 9.30 4.81 -17.25
CA ALA A 613 10.46 3.93 -17.10
C ALA A 613 10.37 3.00 -15.89
N GLY A 614 11.27 2.00 -15.86
CA GLY A 614 11.30 0.92 -14.85
C GLY A 614 10.36 -0.25 -15.16
N ASN A 615 9.58 -0.15 -16.23
CA ASN A 615 8.69 -1.20 -16.73
C ASN A 615 9.44 -2.27 -17.54
N VAL A 616 10.00 -3.27 -16.86
CA VAL A 616 10.79 -4.36 -17.49
C VAL A 616 9.90 -5.34 -18.28
N LYS A 617 8.72 -5.70 -17.76
CA LYS A 617 7.79 -6.67 -18.39
C LYS A 617 6.49 -6.03 -18.85
N THR A 618 6.11 -4.91 -18.25
CA THR A 618 4.89 -4.18 -18.59
C THR A 618 5.12 -3.32 -19.82
N LYS A 619 4.19 -3.38 -20.76
CA LYS A 619 4.18 -2.53 -21.94
C LYS A 619 3.85 -1.11 -21.54
N GLU A 620 4.66 -0.17 -21.98
CA GLU A 620 4.49 1.27 -21.77
C GLU A 620 3.06 1.75 -22.12
N LYS A 621 2.48 1.25 -23.23
CA LYS A 621 1.10 1.52 -23.64
C LYS A 621 0.04 1.16 -22.59
N ALA A 622 0.26 0.11 -21.79
CA ALA A 622 -0.65 -0.29 -20.72
C ALA A 622 -0.57 0.67 -19.52
N ILE A 623 0.64 1.12 -19.17
CA ILE A 623 0.88 2.16 -18.14
C ILE A 623 0.27 3.48 -18.59
N ARG A 624 0.55 3.93 -19.81
CA ARG A 624 -0.02 5.15 -20.42
C ARG A 624 -1.56 5.15 -20.43
N ARG A 625 -2.20 4.01 -20.75
CA ARG A 625 -3.67 3.84 -20.67
C ARG A 625 -4.20 3.88 -19.23
N THR A 626 -3.38 3.54 -18.24
CA THR A 626 -3.74 3.52 -16.82
C THR A 626 -3.70 4.91 -16.19
N LEU A 627 -2.70 5.71 -16.54
CA LEU A 627 -2.53 7.08 -16.08
C LEU A 627 -3.67 8.01 -16.50
N ASN A 628 -4.22 7.79 -17.71
CA ASN A 628 -5.29 8.59 -18.32
C ASN A 628 -5.00 10.09 -18.50
N PHE A 629 -3.75 10.55 -18.33
CA PHE A 629 -3.38 11.92 -18.69
C PHE A 629 -3.64 12.20 -20.17
N ARG A 630 -4.20 13.38 -20.44
CA ARG A 630 -4.42 13.90 -21.78
C ARG A 630 -3.40 15.01 -22.02
N HIS A 631 -2.71 14.95 -23.16
CA HIS A 631 -1.89 16.05 -23.64
C HIS A 631 -2.75 17.33 -23.71
N ASP A 632 -2.17 18.46 -23.31
CA ASP A 632 -2.77 19.79 -23.26
C ASP A 632 -3.92 20.01 -22.25
N ALA A 633 -4.19 19.04 -21.37
CA ALA A 633 -5.07 19.25 -20.21
C ALA A 633 -4.34 20.02 -19.09
N LEU A 634 -5.09 20.69 -18.20
CA LEU A 634 -4.53 21.33 -17.01
C LEU A 634 -3.84 20.29 -16.11
N LEU A 635 -2.60 20.58 -15.71
CA LEU A 635 -1.86 19.79 -14.74
C LEU A 635 -2.38 20.12 -13.34
N THR A 636 -2.88 19.11 -12.65
CA THR A 636 -3.38 19.23 -11.27
C THR A 636 -2.72 18.17 -10.39
N SER A 637 -2.35 18.52 -9.16
CA SER A 637 -1.76 17.60 -8.18
C SER A 637 -2.73 16.46 -7.85
N GLY A 638 -4.03 16.75 -7.82
CA GLY A 638 -5.08 15.73 -7.70
C GLY A 638 -5.13 14.77 -8.89
N GLY A 639 -4.81 15.24 -10.10
CA GLY A 639 -4.64 14.40 -11.29
C GLY A 639 -3.41 13.51 -11.19
N VAL A 640 -2.26 14.07 -10.83
CA VAL A 640 -0.99 13.33 -10.61
C VAL A 640 -1.21 12.20 -9.60
N TYR A 641 -1.77 12.52 -8.43
CA TYR A 641 -2.06 11.56 -7.38
C TYR A 641 -3.07 10.48 -7.82
N ARG A 642 -4.10 10.82 -8.61
CA ARG A 642 -5.00 9.81 -9.22
C ARG A 642 -4.26 8.90 -10.20
N GLY A 643 -3.30 9.42 -10.97
CA GLY A 643 -2.43 8.63 -11.84
C GLY A 643 -1.60 7.60 -11.08
N GLU A 644 -1.00 8.00 -9.96
CA GLU A 644 -0.29 7.12 -9.04
C GLU A 644 -1.21 6.04 -8.45
N GLN A 645 -2.36 6.45 -7.88
CA GLN A 645 -3.36 5.51 -7.35
C GLN A 645 -3.85 4.51 -8.41
N ASN A 646 -4.08 4.96 -9.65
CA ASN A 646 -4.51 4.09 -10.75
C ASN A 646 -3.46 3.04 -11.10
N LEU A 647 -2.16 3.38 -11.02
CA LEU A 647 -1.07 2.41 -11.22
C LEU A 647 -0.93 1.47 -10.01
N TYR A 648 -0.94 1.98 -8.79
CA TYR A 648 -0.93 1.16 -7.57
C TYR A 648 -2.10 0.16 -7.54
N SER A 649 -3.31 0.58 -7.93
CA SER A 649 -4.51 -0.28 -7.99
C SER A 649 -4.44 -1.46 -8.99
N THR A 650 -3.36 -1.58 -9.77
CA THR A 650 -3.11 -2.74 -10.63
C THR A 650 -2.45 -3.91 -9.91
N ASP A 651 -1.91 -3.68 -8.71
CA ASP A 651 -1.09 -4.62 -7.93
C ASP A 651 0.12 -5.16 -8.75
N ALA A 652 0.54 -4.45 -9.80
CA ALA A 652 1.67 -4.81 -10.65
C ALA A 652 2.98 -4.07 -10.28
N PHE A 653 2.89 -3.02 -9.47
CA PHE A 653 4.02 -2.16 -9.09
C PHE A 653 4.13 -2.04 -7.57
N GLU A 654 5.34 -2.13 -7.02
CA GLU A 654 5.66 -1.90 -5.59
C GLU A 654 5.86 -0.42 -5.30
N ARG A 655 6.43 0.31 -6.26
CA ARG A 655 6.67 1.75 -6.20
C ARG A 655 6.20 2.41 -7.49
N VAL A 656 5.52 3.54 -7.35
CA VAL A 656 5.14 4.43 -8.44
C VAL A 656 5.48 5.85 -7.98
N SER A 657 6.15 6.62 -8.83
CA SER A 657 6.51 8.02 -8.58
C SER A 657 6.26 8.80 -9.86
N ILE A 658 5.36 9.79 -9.82
CA ILE A 658 5.12 10.69 -10.95
C ILE A 658 5.70 12.07 -10.64
N ARG A 659 6.84 12.37 -11.28
CA ARG A 659 7.52 13.67 -11.19
C ARG A 659 7.11 14.54 -12.39
N THR A 660 7.31 15.85 -12.25
CA THR A 660 7.00 16.83 -13.28
C THR A 660 8.27 17.57 -13.70
N ARG A 661 8.49 17.75 -14.99
CA ARG A 661 9.65 18.49 -15.54
C ARG A 661 9.15 19.59 -16.47
N PRO A 662 9.64 20.84 -16.36
CA PRO A 662 9.34 21.88 -17.34
C PRO A 662 9.69 21.45 -18.77
N ALA A 663 8.81 21.75 -19.71
CA ALA A 663 8.99 21.57 -21.15
C ALA A 663 8.98 22.94 -21.85
N GLU A 664 8.96 22.96 -23.18
CA GLU A 664 8.90 24.20 -23.94
C GLU A 664 7.53 24.90 -23.79
N ASP A 665 7.54 26.11 -23.22
CA ASP A 665 6.36 26.94 -23.05
C ASP A 665 5.66 27.24 -24.39
N LYS A 666 4.34 27.31 -24.37
CA LYS A 666 3.58 27.59 -25.60
C LYS A 666 3.72 29.06 -26.02
N PRO A 667 3.65 29.37 -27.33
CA PRO A 667 3.60 30.76 -27.82
C PRO A 667 2.46 31.61 -27.25
N ASP A 668 1.44 30.97 -26.67
CA ASP A 668 0.27 31.58 -26.02
C ASP A 668 0.54 31.98 -24.54
N GLY A 669 1.71 31.66 -23.98
CA GLY A 669 2.14 32.04 -22.63
C GLY A 669 1.76 31.07 -21.50
N ASP A 670 1.08 29.96 -21.83
CA ASP A 670 0.82 28.82 -20.95
C ASP A 670 2.10 27.99 -20.72
N LYS A 671 2.36 27.62 -19.45
CA LYS A 671 3.45 26.71 -19.09
C LYS A 671 3.11 25.27 -19.47
N VAL A 672 4.08 24.52 -19.99
CA VAL A 672 3.92 23.08 -20.30
C VAL A 672 4.90 22.25 -19.50
N TYR A 673 4.41 21.28 -18.72
CA TYR A 673 5.25 20.35 -17.94
C TYR A 673 5.06 18.92 -18.45
N ASP A 674 6.19 18.25 -18.75
CA ASP A 674 6.25 16.81 -18.99
C ASP A 674 6.06 16.03 -17.69
N LEU A 675 5.52 14.82 -17.79
CA LEU A 675 5.35 13.89 -16.67
C LEU A 675 6.34 12.73 -16.77
N LEU A 676 7.14 12.55 -15.72
CA LEU A 676 8.14 11.51 -15.58
C LEU A 676 7.61 10.42 -14.64
N VAL A 677 7.26 9.26 -15.19
CA VAL A 677 6.59 8.17 -14.48
C VAL A 677 7.57 7.04 -14.23
N GLU A 678 8.09 6.97 -12.99
CA GLU A 678 8.94 5.90 -12.51
C GLU A 678 8.06 4.78 -11.91
N VAL A 679 8.24 3.53 -12.35
CA VAL A 679 7.58 2.36 -11.77
C VAL A 679 8.57 1.27 -11.40
N GLU A 680 8.30 0.55 -10.32
CA GLU A 680 9.07 -0.62 -9.88
C GLU A 680 8.16 -1.84 -9.88
N GLU A 681 8.39 -2.77 -10.80
CA GLU A 681 7.51 -3.94 -10.99
C GLU A 681 7.66 -4.97 -9.86
N GLN A 682 6.55 -5.29 -9.19
CA GLN A 682 6.48 -6.42 -8.28
C GLN A 682 6.11 -7.71 -9.02
N LYS A 683 6.24 -8.86 -8.34
CA LYS A 683 5.78 -10.16 -8.84
C LYS A 683 4.24 -10.11 -8.95
N PRO A 684 3.63 -10.09 -10.15
CA PRO A 684 2.22 -9.74 -10.32
C PRO A 684 1.33 -10.98 -10.09
N ARG A 685 1.43 -11.59 -8.91
CA ARG A 685 0.76 -12.84 -8.54
C ARG A 685 0.10 -12.70 -7.18
N LEU A 686 -1.22 -12.85 -7.16
CA LEU A 686 -2.00 -12.97 -5.93
C LEU A 686 -2.33 -14.46 -5.72
N LEU A 687 -2.07 -14.95 -4.51
CA LEU A 687 -2.57 -16.23 -4.01
C LEU A 687 -3.46 -15.92 -2.80
N GLN A 688 -4.74 -16.24 -2.91
CA GLN A 688 -5.68 -16.19 -1.80
C GLN A 688 -6.16 -17.61 -1.50
N TRP A 689 -6.32 -17.96 -0.24
CA TRP A 689 -6.85 -19.27 0.14
C TRP A 689 -7.68 -19.16 1.42
N GLY A 690 -8.52 -20.15 1.68
CA GLY A 690 -9.37 -20.10 2.86
C GLY A 690 -10.10 -21.38 3.14
N GLY A 691 -10.69 -21.42 4.34
CA GLY A 691 -11.37 -22.59 4.89
C GLY A 691 -12.54 -22.16 5.76
N GLY A 692 -13.53 -23.03 5.88
CA GLY A 692 -14.70 -22.77 6.69
C GLY A 692 -15.58 -24.00 6.89
N PHE A 693 -16.43 -23.94 7.91
CA PHE A 693 -17.43 -24.96 8.18
C PHE A 693 -18.82 -24.31 8.28
N SER A 694 -19.82 -24.97 7.71
CA SER A 694 -21.23 -24.61 7.92
C SER A 694 -22.10 -25.86 8.00
N THR A 695 -23.25 -25.78 8.67
CA THR A 695 -24.30 -26.83 8.59
C THR A 695 -24.81 -27.05 7.16
N ASP A 696 -24.73 -25.99 6.36
CA ASP A 696 -25.37 -25.85 5.06
C ASP A 696 -24.53 -26.46 3.93
N LEU A 697 -23.20 -26.32 3.98
CA LEU A 697 -22.26 -26.86 2.98
C LEU A 697 -21.23 -27.86 3.56
N GLY A 698 -21.18 -28.03 4.88
CA GLY A 698 -20.19 -28.85 5.57
C GLY A 698 -18.83 -28.15 5.68
N LEU A 699 -17.76 -28.94 5.75
CA LEU A 699 -16.39 -28.44 5.56
C LEU A 699 -16.23 -27.91 4.13
N SER A 700 -15.56 -26.77 4.01
CA SER A 700 -15.35 -26.04 2.76
C SER A 700 -13.99 -25.35 2.74
N GLY A 701 -13.48 -25.10 1.55
CA GLY A 701 -12.29 -24.29 1.33
C GLY A 701 -12.21 -23.74 -0.09
N PHE A 702 -11.26 -22.85 -0.32
CA PHE A 702 -10.97 -22.31 -1.64
C PHE A 702 -9.49 -21.97 -1.82
N VAL A 703 -9.08 -21.91 -3.08
CA VAL A 703 -7.81 -21.37 -3.57
C VAL A 703 -8.12 -20.51 -4.79
N ASP A 704 -7.61 -19.29 -4.81
CA ASP A 704 -7.68 -18.34 -5.92
C ASP A 704 -6.24 -17.94 -6.27
N ILE A 705 -5.84 -18.18 -7.52
CA ILE A 705 -4.53 -17.84 -8.05
C ILE A 705 -4.76 -16.88 -9.22
N ARG A 706 -4.24 -15.66 -9.10
CA ARG A 706 -4.41 -14.60 -10.10
C ARG A 706 -3.07 -14.03 -10.54
N HIS A 707 -2.86 -13.95 -11.84
CA HIS A 707 -1.79 -13.19 -12.45
C HIS A 707 -2.32 -11.82 -12.89
N LEU A 708 -1.75 -10.74 -12.39
CA LEU A 708 -2.30 -9.38 -12.49
C LEU A 708 -1.82 -8.60 -13.73
N ASN A 709 -0.75 -9.09 -14.38
CA ASN A 709 -0.13 -8.46 -15.53
C ASN A 709 0.16 -9.46 -16.68
N LEU A 710 -0.87 -10.14 -17.16
CA LEU A 710 -0.76 -11.06 -18.30
C LEU A 710 -0.20 -10.33 -19.54
N PHE A 711 0.78 -10.97 -20.19
CA PHE A 711 1.44 -10.48 -21.41
C PHE A 711 1.95 -9.03 -21.34
N GLY A 712 2.27 -8.54 -20.14
CA GLY A 712 2.69 -7.14 -19.93
C GLY A 712 1.60 -6.11 -20.19
N SER A 713 0.33 -6.50 -20.29
CA SER A 713 -0.77 -5.64 -20.71
C SER A 713 -1.63 -5.09 -19.55
N LEU A 714 -1.25 -5.36 -18.28
CA LEU A 714 -2.08 -5.12 -17.08
C LEU A 714 -3.47 -5.78 -17.15
N TRP A 715 -3.57 -6.88 -17.89
CA TRP A 715 -4.71 -7.78 -17.92
C TRP A 715 -4.58 -8.84 -16.81
N GLN A 716 -5.70 -9.25 -16.24
CA GLN A 716 -5.71 -10.25 -15.19
C GLN A 716 -6.13 -11.62 -15.73
N GLY A 717 -5.50 -12.68 -15.23
CA GLY A 717 -5.93 -14.06 -15.43
C GLY A 717 -6.04 -14.77 -14.10
N GLY A 718 -7.23 -15.28 -13.77
CA GLY A 718 -7.52 -15.98 -12.53
C GLY A 718 -7.87 -17.45 -12.76
N SER A 719 -7.55 -18.28 -11.77
CA SER A 719 -8.16 -19.60 -11.58
C SER A 719 -8.61 -19.72 -10.13
N ARG A 720 -9.89 -20.03 -9.93
CA ARG A 720 -10.52 -20.16 -8.61
C ARG A 720 -11.10 -21.55 -8.46
N ILE A 721 -10.59 -22.29 -7.48
CA ILE A 721 -11.11 -23.59 -7.05
C ILE A 721 -11.81 -23.39 -5.72
N ARG A 722 -13.07 -23.82 -5.61
CA ARG A 722 -13.81 -23.92 -4.35
C ARG A 722 -14.24 -25.37 -4.17
N TRP A 723 -13.98 -25.93 -3.00
CA TRP A 723 -14.44 -27.27 -2.65
C TRP A 723 -15.23 -27.22 -1.34
N SER A 724 -16.15 -28.15 -1.21
CA SER A 724 -16.85 -28.46 0.02
C SER A 724 -17.31 -29.92 -0.04
N GLN A 725 -17.86 -30.43 1.05
CA GLN A 725 -18.48 -31.76 1.08
C GLN A 725 -19.65 -31.92 0.07
N ARG A 726 -20.20 -30.81 -0.43
CA ARG A 726 -21.47 -30.77 -1.18
C ARG A 726 -21.37 -30.14 -2.58
N GLN A 727 -20.42 -29.25 -2.78
CA GLN A 727 -20.22 -28.49 -4.03
C GLN A 727 -18.74 -28.32 -4.35
N GLN A 728 -18.39 -28.55 -5.61
CA GLN A 728 -17.06 -28.35 -6.19
C GLN A 728 -17.20 -27.38 -7.37
N ILE A 729 -16.41 -26.30 -7.39
CA ILE A 729 -16.42 -25.28 -8.44
C ILE A 729 -14.99 -25.05 -8.89
N VAL A 730 -14.76 -25.14 -10.20
CA VAL A 730 -13.51 -24.76 -10.86
C VAL A 730 -13.84 -23.69 -11.89
N GLY A 731 -13.34 -22.47 -11.68
CA GLY A 731 -13.50 -21.33 -12.58
C GLY A 731 -12.17 -20.82 -13.09
N ILE A 732 -12.13 -20.41 -14.35
CA ILE A 732 -11.02 -19.68 -14.96
C ILE A 732 -11.60 -18.37 -15.51
N ASP A 733 -10.96 -17.25 -15.22
CA ASP A 733 -11.37 -15.92 -15.68
C ASP A 733 -10.21 -15.15 -16.32
N PHE A 734 -10.55 -14.37 -17.34
CA PHE A 734 -9.70 -13.36 -17.96
C PHE A 734 -10.40 -12.01 -17.81
N VAL A 735 -9.67 -10.99 -17.37
CA VAL A 735 -10.18 -9.64 -17.21
C VAL A 735 -9.29 -8.65 -17.95
N ASP A 736 -9.88 -7.86 -18.85
CA ASP A 736 -9.32 -6.56 -19.25
C ASP A 736 -9.97 -5.48 -18.39
N PRO A 737 -9.30 -4.94 -17.35
CA PRO A 737 -9.90 -3.94 -16.47
C PRO A 737 -10.24 -2.63 -17.17
N ARG A 738 -9.71 -2.39 -18.38
CA ARG A 738 -9.78 -1.11 -19.08
C ARG A 738 -10.43 -1.19 -20.46
N PHE A 739 -11.16 -2.28 -20.76
CA PHE A 739 -11.71 -2.62 -22.07
C PHE A 739 -12.31 -1.42 -22.84
N MET A 740 -13.26 -0.70 -22.25
CA MET A 740 -13.96 0.45 -22.85
C MET A 740 -13.94 1.67 -21.91
N ARG A 741 -13.97 2.91 -22.42
CA ARG A 741 -14.06 4.14 -21.58
C ARG A 741 -15.48 4.37 -21.03
N ASP A 742 -15.59 4.84 -19.79
CA ASP A 742 -16.85 5.18 -19.09
C ASP A 742 -16.82 6.61 -18.52
N GLY A 743 -16.79 7.60 -19.42
CA GLY A 743 -16.56 9.01 -19.09
C GLY A 743 -15.12 9.42 -19.35
N GLU A 744 -14.67 10.49 -18.70
CA GLU A 744 -13.30 11.02 -18.91
C GLU A 744 -12.24 10.19 -18.15
N ASP A 745 -12.47 9.90 -16.87
CA ASP A 745 -11.48 9.34 -15.93
C ASP A 745 -11.66 7.84 -15.59
N ARG A 746 -12.53 7.11 -16.30
CA ARG A 746 -12.92 5.73 -15.91
C ARG A 746 -12.99 4.78 -17.10
N PHE A 747 -12.92 3.49 -16.79
CA PHE A 747 -13.11 2.42 -17.77
C PHE A 747 -14.14 1.39 -17.28
N ALA A 748 -14.90 0.86 -18.23
CA ALA A 748 -15.69 -0.35 -18.09
C ALA A 748 -14.80 -1.57 -18.36
N PRO A 749 -14.69 -2.52 -17.41
CA PRO A 749 -13.92 -3.75 -17.60
C PRO A 749 -14.66 -4.75 -18.50
N LEU A 750 -13.95 -5.71 -19.06
CA LEU A 750 -14.51 -6.91 -19.67
C LEU A 750 -13.96 -8.14 -18.95
N THR A 751 -14.85 -8.97 -18.42
CA THR A 751 -14.54 -10.28 -17.82
C THR A 751 -15.07 -11.38 -18.72
N ILE A 752 -14.21 -12.30 -19.15
CA ILE A 752 -14.57 -13.53 -19.84
C ILE A 752 -14.24 -14.68 -18.89
N SER A 753 -15.21 -15.57 -18.64
CA SER A 753 -15.03 -16.65 -17.68
C SER A 753 -15.63 -17.97 -18.16
N ALA A 754 -14.94 -19.06 -17.85
CA ALA A 754 -15.43 -20.43 -17.96
C ALA A 754 -15.47 -21.07 -16.56
N GLN A 755 -16.59 -21.66 -16.18
CA GLN A 755 -16.78 -22.28 -14.87
C GLN A 755 -17.44 -23.64 -15.01
N TYR A 756 -16.81 -24.67 -14.44
CA TYR A 756 -17.43 -25.96 -14.18
C TYR A 756 -17.82 -26.06 -12.70
N GLN A 757 -19.04 -26.53 -12.44
CA GLN A 757 -19.57 -26.79 -11.11
C GLN A 757 -20.12 -28.21 -11.08
N ARG A 758 -19.65 -29.02 -10.13
CA ARG A 758 -20.22 -30.30 -9.75
C ARG A 758 -20.92 -30.12 -8.41
N ASP A 759 -22.23 -30.36 -8.39
CA ASP A 759 -23.08 -30.20 -7.22
C ASP A 759 -23.71 -31.55 -6.86
N SER A 760 -23.22 -32.17 -5.78
CA SER A 760 -23.80 -33.42 -5.25
C SER A 760 -25.07 -33.16 -4.44
N THR A 761 -25.45 -31.90 -4.19
CA THR A 761 -26.74 -31.58 -3.56
C THR A 761 -27.95 -31.84 -4.46
N VAL A 762 -27.85 -32.46 -5.64
CA VAL A 762 -29.06 -33.11 -6.23
C VAL A 762 -29.69 -34.10 -5.23
N THR A 763 -28.89 -34.66 -4.34
CA THR A 763 -29.32 -35.42 -3.16
C THR A 763 -30.17 -34.63 -2.14
N ARG A 764 -30.33 -33.29 -2.28
CA ARG A 764 -31.15 -32.42 -1.41
C ARG A 764 -32.61 -32.86 -1.31
N PHE A 765 -33.07 -33.65 -2.27
CA PHE A 765 -34.43 -34.16 -2.32
C PHE A 765 -34.74 -35.27 -1.31
N PHE A 766 -33.74 -35.90 -0.66
CA PHE A 766 -33.96 -37.17 0.06
C PHE A 766 -33.73 -37.14 1.58
N ARG A 767 -33.50 -35.97 2.19
CA ARG A 767 -33.07 -35.86 3.60
C ARG A 767 -34.15 -35.98 4.69
N SER A 768 -35.41 -36.25 4.36
CA SER A 768 -36.49 -36.25 5.36
C SER A 768 -36.80 -37.59 6.04
N ALA A 769 -36.03 -38.66 5.78
CA ALA A 769 -36.23 -40.01 6.30
C ALA A 769 -35.16 -40.44 7.33
N PHE A 770 -34.82 -39.57 8.30
CA PHE A 770 -33.57 -39.66 9.08
C PHE A 770 -33.68 -40.19 10.52
N ASP A 771 -34.87 -40.45 11.06
CA ASP A 771 -35.05 -40.67 12.51
C ASP A 771 -34.68 -42.10 13.01
N ARG A 772 -33.99 -42.93 12.19
CA ARG A 772 -33.51 -44.28 12.58
C ARG A 772 -32.06 -44.63 12.18
N GLY A 773 -31.19 -43.65 11.98
CA GLY A 773 -29.74 -43.88 11.92
C GLY A 773 -29.13 -44.22 10.55
N THR A 774 -29.94 -44.39 9.51
CA THR A 774 -29.45 -44.43 8.11
C THR A 774 -29.06 -43.03 7.65
N PHE A 775 -27.76 -42.74 7.61
CA PHE A 775 -27.20 -41.52 7.00
C PHE A 775 -27.22 -41.63 5.46
N GLY A 776 -28.40 -41.81 4.87
CA GLY A 776 -28.58 -42.23 3.48
C GLY A 776 -29.44 -41.30 2.65
N ILE A 777 -29.07 -41.19 1.38
CA ILE A 777 -29.96 -40.75 0.31
C ILE A 777 -30.94 -41.90 0.07
N VAL A 778 -32.24 -41.64 -0.15
CA VAL A 778 -33.18 -42.70 -0.53
C VAL A 778 -32.93 -43.10 -1.98
N GLN A 779 -31.98 -44.01 -2.14
CA GLN A 779 -31.59 -44.70 -3.37
C GLN A 779 -32.05 -46.17 -3.28
N ARG A 780 -32.16 -46.83 -4.43
CA ARG A 780 -32.15 -48.31 -4.47
C ARG A 780 -30.70 -48.76 -4.28
N LEU A 781 -30.48 -49.73 -3.40
CA LEU A 781 -29.16 -50.33 -3.12
C LEU A 781 -29.20 -51.84 -3.38
N ASP A 782 -28.07 -52.45 -3.76
CA ASP A 782 -27.88 -53.91 -3.76
C ASP A 782 -27.66 -54.46 -2.33
N GLU A 783 -27.44 -55.77 -2.22
CA GLU A 783 -27.21 -56.46 -0.93
C GLU A 783 -25.87 -56.02 -0.29
N GLU A 784 -24.92 -55.56 -1.09
CA GLU A 784 -23.62 -55.01 -0.68
C GLU A 784 -23.63 -53.49 -0.39
N GLY A 785 -24.79 -52.82 -0.53
CA GLY A 785 -24.96 -51.40 -0.20
C GLY A 785 -24.51 -50.41 -1.30
N ASN A 786 -24.22 -50.86 -2.52
CA ASN A 786 -23.93 -50.00 -3.67
C ASN A 786 -25.23 -49.51 -4.32
N PRO A 787 -25.28 -48.32 -4.94
CA PRO A 787 -26.48 -47.87 -5.63
C PRO A 787 -26.78 -48.73 -6.86
N VAL A 788 -28.07 -49.01 -7.10
CA VAL A 788 -28.57 -49.73 -8.27
C VAL A 788 -29.76 -49.01 -8.91
N ASP A 789 -30.06 -49.34 -10.17
CA ASP A 789 -31.25 -48.86 -10.87
C ASP A 789 -32.53 -49.64 -10.50
N GLU A 790 -33.63 -49.41 -11.23
CA GLU A 790 -34.91 -50.10 -11.01
C GLU A 790 -34.91 -51.58 -11.44
N PHE A 791 -33.86 -52.04 -12.11
CA PHE A 791 -33.66 -53.42 -12.55
C PHE A 791 -32.54 -54.15 -11.79
N GLY A 792 -31.90 -53.48 -10.81
CA GLY A 792 -30.81 -54.04 -10.02
C GLY A 792 -29.42 -53.95 -10.66
N ALA A 793 -29.24 -53.11 -11.69
CA ALA A 793 -27.92 -52.88 -12.29
C ALA A 793 -27.15 -51.77 -11.53
N PRO A 794 -25.81 -51.87 -11.37
CA PRO A 794 -25.01 -50.88 -10.65
C PRO A 794 -25.16 -49.45 -11.17
N ALA A 795 -25.23 -48.49 -10.24
CA ALA A 795 -25.37 -47.07 -10.49
C ALA A 795 -24.42 -46.24 -9.59
N ASP A 796 -24.01 -45.07 -10.09
CA ASP A 796 -23.16 -44.12 -9.36
C ASP A 796 -23.99 -43.10 -8.55
N ASP A 797 -23.31 -42.27 -7.74
CA ASP A 797 -23.92 -41.15 -7.03
C ASP A 797 -24.47 -40.04 -7.98
N PRO A 798 -25.69 -39.51 -7.74
CA PRO A 798 -26.32 -38.50 -8.58
C PRO A 798 -25.71 -37.10 -8.42
N THR A 799 -25.36 -36.47 -9.53
CA THR A 799 -24.76 -35.12 -9.57
C THR A 799 -25.44 -34.17 -10.56
N LEU A 800 -25.40 -32.87 -10.25
CA LEU A 800 -25.67 -31.80 -11.20
C LEU A 800 -24.34 -31.21 -11.65
N ASP A 801 -24.08 -31.34 -12.93
CA ASP A 801 -22.87 -30.87 -13.59
C ASP A 801 -23.24 -29.67 -14.47
N ARG A 802 -22.69 -28.50 -14.14
CA ARG A 802 -22.95 -27.23 -14.84
C ARG A 802 -21.65 -26.69 -15.43
N LEU A 803 -21.60 -26.59 -16.75
CA LEU A 803 -20.58 -25.85 -17.47
C LEU A 803 -21.14 -24.49 -17.90
N THR A 804 -20.49 -23.41 -17.48
CA THR A 804 -20.90 -22.01 -17.71
C THR A 804 -19.83 -21.28 -18.48
N PHE A 805 -20.22 -20.58 -19.55
CA PHE A 805 -19.39 -19.59 -20.22
C PHE A 805 -20.10 -18.24 -20.13
N SER A 806 -19.38 -17.19 -19.75
CA SER A 806 -19.94 -15.83 -19.73
C SER A 806 -18.96 -14.75 -20.13
N ALA A 807 -19.51 -13.69 -20.71
CA ALA A 807 -18.85 -12.42 -20.93
C ALA A 807 -19.63 -11.33 -20.17
N GLU A 808 -18.94 -10.55 -19.35
CA GLU A 808 -19.55 -9.57 -18.45
C GLU A 808 -18.80 -8.23 -18.54
N THR A 809 -19.56 -7.13 -18.55
CA THR A 809 -19.02 -5.77 -18.46
C THR A 809 -19.90 -4.94 -17.53
N ASN A 810 -19.42 -3.79 -17.05
CA ASN A 810 -20.19 -2.93 -16.15
C ASN A 810 -20.00 -1.44 -16.43
N LYS A 811 -20.96 -0.64 -15.94
CA LYS A 811 -20.96 0.81 -16.05
C LYS A 811 -21.24 1.44 -14.68
N THR A 812 -20.46 2.44 -14.29
CA THR A 812 -20.63 3.12 -13.00
C THR A 812 -21.57 4.30 -13.12
N ILE A 813 -22.79 4.16 -12.59
CA ILE A 813 -23.86 5.16 -12.60
C ILE A 813 -23.58 6.29 -11.60
N SER A 814 -23.15 5.96 -10.38
CA SER A 814 -22.88 6.95 -9.33
C SER A 814 -21.74 6.49 -8.42
N LEU A 815 -20.75 7.35 -8.21
CA LEU A 815 -19.65 7.09 -7.27
C LEU A 815 -20.09 7.33 -5.81
N LYS A 816 -20.98 8.30 -5.56
CA LYS A 816 -21.47 8.67 -4.22
C LYS A 816 -22.20 7.50 -3.53
N ASP A 817 -23.07 6.85 -4.30
CA ASP A 817 -23.93 5.74 -3.85
C ASP A 817 -23.45 4.38 -4.40
N ARG A 818 -22.23 4.35 -4.95
CA ARG A 818 -21.55 3.17 -5.52
C ARG A 818 -22.47 2.34 -6.43
N SER A 819 -23.23 3.04 -7.26
CA SER A 819 -24.27 2.44 -8.10
C SER A 819 -23.66 1.98 -9.41
N ILE A 820 -23.77 0.69 -9.71
CA ILE A 820 -23.13 0.02 -10.84
C ILE A 820 -24.18 -0.83 -11.57
N LEU A 821 -24.17 -0.79 -12.90
CA LEU A 821 -24.98 -1.65 -13.76
C LEU A 821 -24.09 -2.61 -14.54
N PHE A 822 -24.24 -3.90 -14.28
CA PHE A 822 -23.55 -4.98 -14.96
C PHE A 822 -24.42 -5.50 -16.11
N PHE A 823 -23.79 -5.83 -17.23
CA PHE A 823 -24.37 -6.49 -18.38
C PHE A 823 -23.63 -7.79 -18.65
N LYS A 824 -24.36 -8.89 -18.77
CA LYS A 824 -23.80 -10.24 -18.88
C LYS A 824 -24.43 -10.97 -20.06
N TYR A 825 -23.62 -11.62 -20.88
CA TYR A 825 -24.05 -12.74 -21.71
C TYR A 825 -23.62 -14.04 -21.04
N ARG A 826 -24.50 -15.04 -20.99
CA ARG A 826 -24.29 -16.32 -20.32
C ARG A 826 -24.82 -17.47 -21.18
N PHE A 827 -23.97 -18.47 -21.40
CA PHE A 827 -24.33 -19.78 -21.93
C PHE A 827 -24.02 -20.84 -20.87
N GLU A 828 -24.99 -21.68 -20.53
CA GLU A 828 -24.84 -22.78 -19.58
C GLU A 828 -25.31 -24.09 -20.19
N HIS A 829 -24.54 -25.14 -19.96
CA HIS A 829 -24.94 -26.53 -20.17
C HIS A 829 -25.01 -27.22 -18.81
N VAL A 830 -26.22 -27.59 -18.39
CA VAL A 830 -26.47 -28.35 -17.17
C VAL A 830 -26.84 -29.78 -17.55
N ARG A 831 -26.22 -30.74 -16.87
CA ARG A 831 -26.54 -32.17 -16.97
C ARG A 831 -26.82 -32.71 -15.58
N LEU A 832 -27.86 -33.52 -15.45
CA LEU A 832 -28.04 -34.42 -14.31
C LEU A 832 -27.43 -35.78 -14.67
N ALA A 833 -26.54 -36.30 -13.83
CA ALA A 833 -25.93 -37.60 -13.96
C ALA A 833 -26.46 -38.56 -12.89
N ASN A 834 -26.43 -39.85 -13.20
CA ASN A 834 -26.65 -40.97 -12.29
C ASN A 834 -27.97 -40.92 -11.48
N ILE A 835 -29.04 -40.39 -12.08
CA ILE A 835 -30.36 -40.26 -11.46
C ILE A 835 -31.18 -41.56 -11.43
N GLN A 836 -30.65 -42.66 -11.99
CA GLN A 836 -31.34 -43.94 -12.14
C GLN A 836 -31.68 -44.63 -10.81
N SER A 837 -30.81 -44.49 -9.80
CA SER A 837 -31.02 -45.06 -8.46
C SER A 837 -32.07 -44.30 -7.64
N LEU A 838 -32.51 -43.12 -8.09
CA LEU A 838 -33.42 -42.26 -7.36
C LEU A 838 -34.88 -42.69 -7.50
N LEU A 839 -35.63 -42.65 -6.39
CA LEU A 839 -37.08 -42.89 -6.38
C LEU A 839 -37.90 -41.84 -7.15
N ILE A 840 -37.30 -40.68 -7.48
CA ILE A 840 -37.97 -39.60 -8.22
C ILE A 840 -37.33 -39.29 -9.57
N LYS A 841 -36.75 -40.30 -10.25
CA LYS A 841 -36.15 -40.09 -11.59
C LYS A 841 -37.11 -39.35 -12.53
N GLU A 842 -38.40 -39.69 -12.51
CA GLU A 842 -39.45 -39.06 -13.33
C GLU A 842 -39.63 -37.54 -13.12
N LEU A 843 -39.24 -37.01 -11.95
CA LEU A 843 -39.27 -35.56 -11.66
C LEU A 843 -38.02 -34.84 -12.14
N LEU A 844 -36.95 -35.58 -12.44
CA LEU A 844 -35.61 -35.10 -12.78
C LEU A 844 -35.27 -35.33 -14.26
N GLU A 845 -35.79 -36.39 -14.88
CA GLU A 845 -35.65 -36.69 -16.31
C GLU A 845 -36.02 -35.52 -17.23
N PRO A 846 -37.09 -34.72 -16.99
CA PRO A 846 -37.38 -33.53 -17.80
C PRO A 846 -36.36 -32.39 -17.71
N ASP A 847 -35.40 -32.50 -16.77
CA ASP A 847 -34.29 -31.59 -16.51
C ASP A 847 -32.91 -32.26 -16.71
N ASP A 848 -32.84 -33.45 -17.34
CA ASP A 848 -31.61 -34.24 -17.50
C ASP A 848 -30.49 -33.47 -18.22
N ARG A 849 -30.86 -32.65 -19.21
CA ARG A 849 -29.98 -31.84 -20.05
C ARG A 849 -30.64 -30.49 -20.35
N VAL A 850 -30.22 -29.46 -19.65
CA VAL A 850 -30.73 -28.10 -19.82
C VAL A 850 -29.65 -27.20 -20.44
N ARG A 851 -30.01 -26.50 -21.51
CA ARG A 851 -29.19 -25.45 -22.15
C ARG A 851 -29.85 -24.10 -21.93
N ILE A 852 -29.14 -23.21 -21.26
CA ILE A 852 -29.55 -21.83 -20.99
C ILE A 852 -28.63 -20.94 -21.81
N SER A 853 -29.19 -19.95 -22.49
CA SER A 853 -28.41 -19.01 -23.31
C SER A 853 -29.13 -17.68 -23.39
N GLY A 854 -28.47 -16.60 -23.04
CA GLY A 854 -29.06 -15.26 -23.13
C GLY A 854 -28.36 -14.21 -22.28
N PHE A 855 -29.11 -13.17 -21.95
CA PHE A 855 -28.59 -11.92 -21.38
C PHE A 855 -29.10 -11.70 -19.96
N GLY A 856 -28.25 -11.11 -19.13
CA GLY A 856 -28.54 -10.66 -17.79
C GLY A 856 -28.15 -9.19 -17.61
N ALA A 857 -28.91 -8.48 -16.78
CA ALA A 857 -28.56 -7.15 -16.30
C ALA A 857 -28.69 -7.10 -14.77
N THR A 858 -27.66 -6.62 -14.08
CA THR A 858 -27.65 -6.52 -12.61
C THR A 858 -27.36 -5.10 -12.19
N PHE A 859 -28.32 -4.46 -11.53
CA PHE A 859 -28.13 -3.19 -10.86
C PHE A 859 -27.70 -3.42 -9.41
N VAL A 860 -26.63 -2.74 -8.99
CA VAL A 860 -26.14 -2.72 -7.61
C VAL A 860 -26.11 -1.28 -7.12
N ARG A 861 -26.52 -1.04 -5.87
CA ARG A 861 -26.32 0.21 -5.12
C ARG A 861 -25.81 -0.14 -3.73
N ASP A 862 -24.76 0.54 -3.27
CA ASP A 862 -24.13 0.24 -1.99
C ASP A 862 -23.78 1.52 -1.22
N THR A 863 -24.61 1.85 -0.24
CA THR A 863 -24.41 2.99 0.65
C THR A 863 -23.94 2.56 2.06
N ARG A 864 -23.71 1.25 2.27
CA ARG A 864 -23.38 0.65 3.58
C ARG A 864 -22.21 1.32 4.28
N ARG A 865 -22.46 1.79 5.50
CA ARG A 865 -21.49 2.45 6.36
C ARG A 865 -21.42 1.75 7.71
N ARG A 866 -20.26 1.82 8.35
CA ARG A 866 -20.12 1.67 9.79
C ARG A 866 -20.10 3.07 10.39
N CYS A 867 -21.24 3.50 10.92
CA CYS A 867 -21.41 4.67 11.78
C CYS A 867 -21.11 4.33 13.24
N GLY A 868 -20.68 5.32 14.01
CA GLY A 868 -20.18 5.08 15.37
C GLY A 868 -18.77 4.46 15.36
N ILE A 869 -17.96 4.81 14.35
CA ILE A 869 -16.52 4.68 14.47
C ILE A 869 -16.09 5.77 15.45
N GLU A 870 -15.67 5.38 16.65
CA GLU A 870 -14.86 6.24 17.50
C GLU A 870 -13.63 6.63 16.68
N TYR A 871 -13.56 7.90 16.33
CA TYR A 871 -12.37 8.45 15.73
C TYR A 871 -11.30 8.41 16.79
N SER A 872 -10.24 7.63 16.55
CA SER A 872 -9.06 7.73 17.38
C SER A 872 -8.61 9.19 17.40
N ILE A 873 -8.12 9.62 18.55
CA ILE A 873 -7.58 10.97 18.71
C ILE A 873 -6.53 11.32 17.61
N LEU A 874 -5.82 10.32 17.10
CA LEU A 874 -4.91 10.41 15.95
C LEU A 874 -5.60 10.74 14.63
N ASP A 875 -6.76 10.15 14.33
CA ASP A 875 -7.56 10.53 13.15
C ASP A 875 -8.09 11.97 13.28
N ILE A 876 -8.59 12.35 14.47
CA ILE A 876 -9.08 13.72 14.73
C ILE A 876 -7.95 14.71 14.54
N ILE A 877 -6.75 14.40 15.05
CA ILE A 877 -5.56 15.22 14.84
C ILE A 877 -5.18 15.23 13.37
N ALA A 878 -4.95 14.11 12.69
CA ALA A 878 -4.58 14.10 11.27
C ALA A 878 -5.56 14.90 10.37
N ARG A 879 -6.85 14.92 10.73
CA ARG A 879 -7.92 15.63 10.02
C ARG A 879 -8.20 17.05 10.56
N GLY A 880 -7.65 17.43 11.71
CA GLY A 880 -7.95 18.66 12.44
C GLY A 880 -9.36 18.72 13.05
N GLU A 881 -10.33 18.03 12.46
CA GLU A 881 -11.71 17.91 12.94
C GLU A 881 -12.17 16.44 12.91
N PRO A 882 -13.14 16.04 13.76
CA PRO A 882 -13.79 14.73 13.62
C PRO A 882 -14.43 14.64 12.23
N GLY A 883 -14.08 13.61 11.46
CA GLY A 883 -14.71 13.40 10.15
C GLY A 883 -16.18 12.96 10.28
N GLU A 884 -16.84 12.69 9.15
CA GLU A 884 -18.16 12.05 9.16
C GLU A 884 -18.06 10.71 9.94
N PRO A 885 -18.82 10.46 11.03
CA PRO A 885 -18.64 9.30 11.92
C PRO A 885 -19.00 7.94 11.30
N CYS A 886 -19.22 7.95 9.99
CA CYS A 886 -19.67 6.87 9.13
C CYS A 886 -18.66 6.69 8.00
N ARG A 887 -17.91 5.59 7.98
CA ARG A 887 -17.09 5.20 6.81
C ARG A 887 -17.73 4.00 6.12
N TYR A 888 -17.55 3.87 4.80
CA TYR A 888 -18.02 2.70 4.06
C TYR A 888 -17.47 1.42 4.69
N ASN A 889 -18.34 0.44 4.93
CA ASN A 889 -17.95 -0.85 5.47
C ASN A 889 -18.95 -1.93 5.03
N ALA A 890 -18.50 -2.85 4.18
CA ALA A 890 -19.34 -3.92 3.65
C ALA A 890 -19.43 -5.17 4.54
N SER A 891 -18.46 -5.39 5.45
CA SER A 891 -18.36 -6.59 6.29
C SER A 891 -19.08 -6.43 7.63
N ASP A 892 -19.06 -5.23 8.21
CA ASP A 892 -19.73 -4.90 9.46
C ASP A 892 -20.49 -3.55 9.40
N PRO A 893 -21.53 -3.44 8.53
CA PRO A 893 -22.34 -2.23 8.41
C PRO A 893 -23.22 -2.01 9.64
N THR A 894 -23.35 -0.74 10.05
CA THR A 894 -24.26 -0.29 11.12
C THR A 894 -25.26 0.77 10.65
N ASP A 895 -25.11 1.28 9.44
CA ASP A 895 -26.01 2.24 8.79
C ASP A 895 -26.00 2.08 7.26
N GLY A 896 -27.01 2.63 6.58
CA GLY A 896 -27.14 2.63 5.12
C GLY A 896 -27.76 1.36 4.53
N ASP A 897 -27.74 1.26 3.20
CA ASP A 897 -28.42 0.21 2.44
C ASP A 897 -27.56 -0.44 1.35
N TYR A 898 -27.97 -1.65 0.96
CA TYR A 898 -27.39 -2.40 -0.16
C TYR A 898 -28.51 -3.04 -0.98
N LEU A 899 -28.63 -2.63 -2.23
CA LEU A 899 -29.60 -3.17 -3.19
C LEU A 899 -28.85 -3.89 -4.30
N THR A 900 -29.24 -5.14 -4.57
CA THR A 900 -28.93 -5.86 -5.82
C THR A 900 -30.23 -6.23 -6.49
N ALA A 901 -30.38 -5.92 -7.77
CA ALA A 901 -31.53 -6.30 -8.60
C ALA A 901 -31.03 -6.86 -9.93
N GLU A 902 -31.30 -8.14 -10.18
CA GLU A 902 -30.83 -8.92 -11.31
C GLU A 902 -32.02 -9.35 -12.17
N TYR A 903 -31.90 -9.20 -13.49
CA TYR A 903 -32.88 -9.67 -14.47
C TYR A 903 -32.17 -10.47 -15.56
N ASN A 904 -32.52 -11.76 -15.66
CA ASN A 904 -32.02 -12.69 -16.65
C ASN A 904 -33.13 -13.11 -17.62
N VAL A 905 -32.76 -13.25 -18.90
CA VAL A 905 -33.61 -13.87 -19.93
C VAL A 905 -32.84 -14.95 -20.66
N SER A 906 -33.42 -16.15 -20.75
CA SER A 906 -32.94 -17.22 -21.64
C SER A 906 -33.77 -17.22 -22.92
N VAL A 907 -33.10 -17.33 -24.07
CA VAL A 907 -33.70 -17.17 -25.40
C VAL A 907 -33.36 -18.38 -26.27
N PRO A 908 -34.35 -19.19 -26.69
CA PRO A 908 -34.09 -20.38 -27.54
C PRO A 908 -33.36 -20.09 -28.85
N ALA A 909 -33.58 -18.90 -29.44
CA ALA A 909 -32.87 -18.45 -30.64
C ALA A 909 -31.33 -18.31 -30.46
N LEU A 910 -30.84 -18.27 -29.22
CA LEU A 910 -29.41 -18.24 -28.87
C LEU A 910 -28.85 -19.62 -28.49
N GLY A 911 -29.56 -20.71 -28.83
CA GLY A 911 -29.14 -22.09 -28.58
C GLY A 911 -29.60 -22.68 -27.24
N ALA A 912 -30.45 -21.99 -26.50
CA ALA A 912 -31.11 -22.53 -25.31
C ALA A 912 -32.18 -23.56 -25.69
N ASN A 913 -32.42 -24.58 -24.85
CA ASN A 913 -33.59 -25.47 -25.00
C ASN A 913 -34.80 -25.01 -24.16
N ILE A 914 -34.63 -23.96 -23.34
CA ILE A 914 -35.69 -23.32 -22.57
C ILE A 914 -35.62 -21.80 -22.67
N GLY A 915 -36.79 -21.17 -22.81
CA GLY A 915 -37.00 -19.73 -22.77
C GLY A 915 -37.75 -19.32 -21.50
N PHE A 916 -37.13 -18.47 -20.68
CA PHE A 916 -37.70 -17.95 -19.44
C PHE A 916 -37.19 -16.55 -19.12
N HIS A 917 -37.96 -15.84 -18.30
CA HIS A 917 -37.55 -14.61 -17.61
C HIS A 917 -37.37 -14.92 -16.13
N LYS A 918 -36.30 -14.41 -15.50
CA LYS A 918 -36.02 -14.59 -14.07
C LYS A 918 -35.50 -13.28 -13.48
N PHE A 919 -36.28 -12.68 -12.60
CA PHE A 919 -35.93 -11.50 -11.81
C PHE A 919 -35.60 -11.91 -10.37
N GLN A 920 -34.57 -11.32 -9.78
CA GLN A 920 -34.21 -11.51 -8.39
C GLN A 920 -33.68 -10.20 -7.80
N ALA A 921 -34.21 -9.79 -6.64
CA ALA A 921 -33.73 -8.64 -5.89
C ALA A 921 -33.44 -9.00 -4.43
N SER A 922 -32.37 -8.41 -3.87
CA SER A 922 -32.06 -8.43 -2.44
C SER A 922 -31.85 -7.00 -1.99
N TYR A 923 -32.58 -6.57 -0.97
CA TYR A 923 -32.45 -5.26 -0.33
C TYR A 923 -32.08 -5.43 1.13
N ASN A 924 -30.89 -4.98 1.52
CA ASN A 924 -30.42 -4.99 2.90
C ASN A 924 -30.42 -3.55 3.43
N TYR A 925 -30.93 -3.34 4.63
CA TYR A 925 -30.97 -2.05 5.31
C TYR A 925 -30.40 -2.20 6.73
N TYR A 926 -29.56 -1.25 7.14
CA TYR A 926 -28.89 -1.24 8.44
C TYR A 926 -29.17 0.10 9.12
N TYR A 927 -29.44 0.05 10.43
CA TYR A 927 -29.53 1.25 11.26
C TYR A 927 -29.22 0.92 12.72
N THR A 928 -28.42 1.75 13.38
CA THR A 928 -28.06 1.56 14.80
C THR A 928 -28.81 2.54 15.70
N PHE A 929 -29.35 2.01 16.79
CA PHE A 929 -30.05 2.78 17.82
C PHE A 929 -29.11 3.02 19.02
N PRO A 930 -28.53 4.22 19.21
CA PRO A 930 -27.55 4.45 20.28
C PRO A 930 -28.15 4.25 21.68
N LYS A 931 -29.40 4.72 21.86
CA LYS A 931 -30.18 4.59 23.11
C LYS A 931 -30.46 3.14 23.54
N LEU A 932 -30.22 2.15 22.67
CA LEU A 932 -30.42 0.73 22.96
C LEU A 932 -29.07 -0.01 22.95
N LYS A 933 -28.10 0.46 23.74
CA LYS A 933 -26.72 -0.08 23.82
C LYS A 933 -26.06 -0.25 22.43
N ASN A 934 -26.19 0.74 21.56
CA ASN A 934 -25.70 0.69 20.17
C ASN A 934 -26.18 -0.56 19.36
N THR A 935 -27.40 -1.07 19.64
CA THR A 935 -27.97 -2.19 18.89
C THR A 935 -28.19 -1.82 17.43
N THR A 936 -27.61 -2.59 16.51
CA THR A 936 -27.86 -2.50 15.06
C THR A 936 -29.07 -3.34 14.69
N ILE A 937 -30.09 -2.74 14.08
CA ILE A 937 -31.11 -3.47 13.35
C ILE A 937 -30.60 -3.67 11.92
N ALA A 938 -30.58 -4.93 11.48
CA ALA A 938 -30.27 -5.32 10.11
C ALA A 938 -31.49 -6.01 9.50
N ALA A 939 -32.13 -5.38 8.52
CA ALA A 939 -33.24 -5.94 7.77
C ALA A 939 -32.77 -6.38 6.38
N ARG A 940 -33.32 -7.48 5.86
CA ARG A 940 -33.06 -7.98 4.50
C ARG A 940 -34.35 -8.49 3.86
N GLY A 941 -34.73 -7.91 2.74
CA GLY A 941 -35.77 -8.45 1.85
C GLY A 941 -35.14 -9.18 0.67
N ILE A 942 -35.69 -10.34 0.29
CA ILE A 942 -35.34 -11.07 -0.94
C ILE A 942 -36.63 -11.31 -1.72
N LEU A 943 -36.65 -10.99 -2.99
CA LEU A 943 -37.75 -11.24 -3.92
C LEU A 943 -37.19 -11.96 -5.15
N GLY A 944 -37.74 -13.11 -5.51
CA GLY A 944 -37.44 -13.83 -6.75
C GLY A 944 -38.73 -14.09 -7.52
N LEU A 945 -38.76 -13.79 -8.81
CA LEU A 945 -39.92 -13.97 -9.69
C LEU A 945 -39.47 -14.52 -11.03
N ALA A 946 -40.08 -15.59 -11.51
CA ALA A 946 -39.75 -16.19 -12.79
C ALA A 946 -40.98 -16.69 -13.55
N SER A 947 -40.86 -16.70 -14.88
CA SER A 947 -41.86 -17.24 -15.79
C SER A 947 -41.21 -17.91 -16.99
N VAL A 948 -41.65 -19.12 -17.30
CA VAL A 948 -41.24 -19.86 -18.49
C VAL A 948 -42.22 -19.53 -19.62
N PHE A 949 -41.69 -19.18 -20.79
CA PHE A 949 -42.47 -18.84 -21.98
C PHE A 949 -42.27 -19.82 -23.14
N SER A 950 -41.21 -20.63 -23.10
CA SER A 950 -40.95 -21.68 -24.10
C SER A 950 -40.22 -22.86 -23.46
N ARG A 951 -40.84 -24.03 -23.44
CA ARG A 951 -40.23 -25.28 -22.96
C ARG A 951 -40.80 -26.49 -23.71
N PRO A 952 -40.37 -26.73 -24.97
CA PRO A 952 -40.90 -27.83 -25.78
C PRO A 952 -40.49 -29.20 -25.23
N ASN A 953 -41.27 -30.22 -25.58
CA ASN A 953 -40.97 -31.65 -25.37
C ASN A 953 -40.87 -32.13 -23.91
N VAL A 954 -41.58 -31.48 -22.98
CA VAL A 954 -41.72 -31.96 -21.59
C VAL A 954 -42.95 -32.87 -21.47
N PRO A 955 -42.82 -34.13 -21.01
CA PRO A 955 -43.96 -35.00 -20.75
C PRO A 955 -44.76 -34.51 -19.53
N ALA A 956 -46.08 -34.75 -19.54
CA ALA A 956 -46.93 -34.43 -18.40
C ALA A 956 -46.65 -35.38 -17.22
N SER A 957 -46.49 -34.83 -16.01
CA SER A 957 -46.27 -35.60 -14.78
C SER A 957 -47.51 -35.58 -13.88
N SER A 958 -47.90 -36.73 -13.35
CA SER A 958 -48.97 -36.89 -12.35
C SER A 958 -48.60 -36.27 -11.00
N LEU A 959 -47.33 -36.43 -10.60
CA LEU A 959 -46.74 -35.86 -9.38
C LEU A 959 -46.53 -34.34 -9.47
N LEU A 960 -46.45 -33.80 -10.69
CA LEU A 960 -46.00 -32.42 -10.95
C LEU A 960 -46.86 -31.70 -12.02
N PRO A 961 -48.09 -31.26 -11.68
CA PRO A 961 -48.97 -30.57 -12.62
C PRO A 961 -48.41 -29.21 -13.11
N ASP A 962 -48.54 -28.97 -14.42
CA ASP A 962 -47.98 -27.82 -15.15
C ASP A 962 -46.44 -27.74 -15.13
N ILE A 963 -45.73 -28.88 -15.13
CA ILE A 963 -44.26 -28.96 -15.14
C ILE A 963 -43.61 -28.16 -16.29
N GLU A 964 -44.26 -28.07 -17.45
CA GLU A 964 -43.82 -27.29 -18.61
C GLU A 964 -43.75 -25.77 -18.34
N LYS A 965 -44.48 -25.29 -17.34
CA LYS A 965 -44.45 -23.89 -16.86
C LYS A 965 -43.48 -23.67 -15.70
N THR A 966 -42.82 -24.73 -15.19
CA THR A 966 -41.83 -24.61 -14.11
C THR A 966 -40.43 -24.37 -14.66
N LEU A 967 -39.65 -23.57 -13.93
CA LEU A 967 -38.20 -23.49 -14.15
C LEU A 967 -37.56 -24.89 -14.01
N PRO A 968 -36.46 -25.15 -14.73
CA PRO A 968 -35.68 -26.35 -14.55
C PRO A 968 -35.08 -26.34 -13.14
N ILE A 969 -34.87 -27.52 -12.57
CA ILE A 969 -34.48 -27.69 -11.16
C ILE A 969 -33.18 -26.95 -10.82
N SER A 970 -32.30 -26.78 -11.81
CA SER A 970 -31.05 -26.01 -11.74
C SER A 970 -31.23 -24.49 -11.60
N GLU A 971 -32.42 -23.95 -11.93
CA GLU A 971 -32.73 -22.51 -11.88
C GLU A 971 -33.89 -22.15 -10.94
N ARG A 972 -34.64 -23.14 -10.40
CA ARG A 972 -35.68 -22.90 -9.39
C ARG A 972 -35.14 -22.16 -8.17
N PHE A 973 -36.00 -21.37 -7.53
CA PHE A 973 -35.69 -20.79 -6.24
C PHE A 973 -35.85 -21.83 -5.12
N PHE A 974 -34.93 -21.81 -4.16
CA PHE A 974 -34.93 -22.61 -2.93
C PHE A 974 -34.63 -21.71 -1.72
N ALA A 975 -35.03 -22.12 -0.52
CA ALA A 975 -34.79 -21.37 0.73
C ALA A 975 -34.75 -22.31 1.94
N GLY A 976 -34.21 -21.82 3.07
CA GLY A 976 -33.89 -22.61 4.26
C GLY A 976 -32.38 -22.68 4.50
N GLY A 977 -31.96 -22.92 5.74
CA GLY A 977 -30.56 -22.86 6.17
C GLY A 977 -30.19 -21.56 6.90
N GLY A 978 -28.93 -21.48 7.33
CA GLY A 978 -28.38 -20.45 8.22
C GLY A 978 -28.43 -19.01 7.69
N ASN A 979 -28.66 -18.82 6.38
CA ASN A 979 -28.58 -17.54 5.69
C ASN A 979 -29.92 -17.03 5.10
N THR A 980 -31.01 -17.81 5.20
CA THR A 980 -32.32 -17.46 4.62
C THR A 980 -33.47 -17.66 5.59
N LEU A 981 -33.99 -18.88 5.79
CA LEU A 981 -35.04 -19.17 6.77
C LEU A 981 -34.47 -20.13 7.81
N ARG A 982 -33.98 -19.61 8.94
CA ARG A 982 -33.24 -20.39 9.96
C ARG A 982 -34.08 -21.35 10.79
N GLY A 983 -35.39 -21.44 10.52
CA GLY A 983 -36.28 -22.47 11.06
C GLY A 983 -36.40 -23.70 10.15
N PHE A 984 -35.71 -23.70 9.01
CA PHE A 984 -35.71 -24.76 8.01
C PHE A 984 -34.29 -25.26 7.79
N GLU A 985 -34.16 -26.56 7.50
CA GLU A 985 -32.91 -27.12 6.98
C GLU A 985 -32.57 -26.48 5.63
N PHE A 986 -31.29 -26.54 5.25
CA PHE A 986 -30.78 -25.98 4.01
C PHE A 986 -31.66 -26.34 2.80
N GLU A 987 -32.15 -25.32 2.09
CA GLU A 987 -33.01 -25.44 0.88
C GLU A 987 -34.33 -26.24 1.05
N SER A 988 -34.78 -26.49 2.28
CA SER A 988 -35.97 -27.32 2.57
C SER A 988 -37.32 -26.58 2.58
N ALA A 989 -37.35 -25.25 2.51
CA ALA A 989 -38.59 -24.48 2.49
C ALA A 989 -39.24 -24.45 1.09
N GLY A 990 -40.57 -24.52 1.04
CA GLY A 990 -41.34 -24.35 -0.20
C GLY A 990 -42.45 -25.38 -0.40
N PRO A 991 -42.95 -25.51 -1.64
CA PRO A 991 -43.81 -26.60 -2.07
C PRO A 991 -43.08 -27.93 -1.88
N ARG A 992 -43.80 -28.98 -1.45
CA ARG A 992 -43.21 -30.33 -1.34
C ARG A 992 -44.06 -31.38 -2.05
N VAL A 993 -43.39 -32.32 -2.69
CA VAL A 993 -44.00 -33.58 -3.16
C VAL A 993 -43.92 -34.58 -2.01
N VAL A 994 -44.98 -35.36 -1.79
CA VAL A 994 -44.97 -36.46 -0.82
C VAL A 994 -44.71 -37.74 -1.60
N ILE A 995 -43.74 -38.53 -1.14
CA ILE A 995 -43.38 -39.83 -1.72
C ILE A 995 -43.75 -40.89 -0.69
N ASP A 996 -44.57 -41.84 -1.13
CA ASP A 996 -44.90 -43.06 -0.39
C ASP A 996 -44.12 -44.23 -1.03
N PRO A 997 -42.98 -44.65 -0.43
CA PRO A 997 -42.02 -45.53 -1.08
C PRO A 997 -42.53 -46.98 -1.14
N GLN A 998 -42.82 -47.45 -2.36
CA GLN A 998 -43.27 -48.82 -2.61
C GLN A 998 -42.09 -49.75 -2.90
N GLY A 999 -42.04 -50.92 -2.24
CA GLY A 999 -41.03 -51.96 -2.44
C GLY A 999 -40.21 -52.29 -1.18
N THR A 1000 -39.27 -53.22 -1.32
CA THR A 1000 -38.30 -53.56 -0.27
C THR A 1000 -37.06 -52.67 -0.42
N PHE A 1001 -36.62 -52.05 0.68
CA PHE A 1001 -35.38 -51.28 0.75
C PHE A 1001 -34.38 -52.00 1.65
N HIS A 1002 -33.09 -51.69 1.53
CA HIS A 1002 -32.04 -52.22 2.42
C HIS A 1002 -31.26 -51.08 3.07
N ASN A 1003 -30.69 -51.32 4.27
CA ASN A 1003 -29.77 -50.39 4.92
C ASN A 1003 -28.33 -50.57 4.38
N SER A 1004 -27.38 -49.83 4.96
CA SER A 1004 -25.93 -49.92 4.63
C SER A 1004 -25.29 -51.27 4.91
N ASP A 1005 -25.99 -52.13 5.65
CA ASP A 1005 -25.52 -53.43 6.12
C ASP A 1005 -26.27 -54.59 5.42
N GLY A 1006 -27.02 -54.28 4.34
CA GLY A 1006 -27.77 -55.24 3.53
C GLY A 1006 -29.11 -55.69 4.14
N GLU A 1007 -29.50 -55.19 5.32
CA GLU A 1007 -30.71 -55.64 6.01
C GLU A 1007 -31.98 -54.97 5.46
N PRO A 1008 -33.09 -55.71 5.24
CA PRO A 1008 -34.31 -55.13 4.70
C PRO A 1008 -34.99 -54.16 5.68
N VAL A 1009 -35.26 -52.94 5.22
CA VAL A 1009 -35.90 -51.86 5.96
C VAL A 1009 -37.18 -51.38 5.27
N THR A 1010 -38.17 -51.02 6.08
CA THR A 1010 -39.34 -50.27 5.62
C THR A 1010 -39.06 -48.77 5.73
N LEU A 1011 -39.31 -48.02 4.66
CA LEU A 1011 -39.21 -46.57 4.68
C LEU A 1011 -40.58 -45.95 4.96
N ASP A 1012 -40.65 -45.08 5.97
CA ASP A 1012 -41.85 -44.28 6.21
C ASP A 1012 -42.06 -43.25 5.07
N PRO A 1013 -43.32 -42.89 4.71
CA PRO A 1013 -43.59 -41.86 3.71
C PRO A 1013 -42.91 -40.54 4.06
N PHE A 1014 -42.30 -39.92 3.05
CA PHE A 1014 -41.42 -38.76 3.25
C PHE A 1014 -41.73 -37.64 2.26
N THR A 1015 -41.10 -36.46 2.43
CA THR A 1015 -41.46 -35.27 1.64
C THR A 1015 -40.23 -34.61 1.02
N ILE A 1016 -40.38 -34.11 -0.20
CA ILE A 1016 -39.29 -33.62 -1.03
C ILE A 1016 -39.49 -32.13 -1.35
N PRO A 1017 -38.53 -31.23 -1.05
CA PRO A 1017 -38.63 -29.82 -1.43
C PRO A 1017 -38.52 -29.67 -2.95
N LEU A 1018 -39.56 -29.11 -3.59
CA LEU A 1018 -39.63 -29.00 -5.04
C LEU A 1018 -38.88 -27.77 -5.61
N GLY A 1019 -38.72 -26.74 -4.77
CA GLY A 1019 -38.41 -25.38 -5.21
C GLY A 1019 -39.62 -24.71 -5.89
N GLY A 1020 -39.39 -23.59 -6.58
CA GLY A 1020 -40.46 -22.90 -7.30
C GLY A 1020 -40.02 -21.75 -8.20
N ASN A 1021 -40.98 -21.16 -8.91
CA ASN A 1021 -40.76 -20.00 -9.79
C ASN A 1021 -40.83 -18.66 -9.03
N ALA A 1022 -41.17 -18.64 -7.75
CA ALA A 1022 -41.19 -17.42 -6.95
C ALA A 1022 -40.63 -17.62 -5.54
N LEU A 1023 -40.12 -16.54 -4.96
CA LEU A 1023 -39.48 -16.49 -3.65
C LEU A 1023 -39.79 -15.14 -3.00
N ALA A 1024 -40.16 -15.14 -1.73
CA ALA A 1024 -40.18 -13.93 -0.92
C ALA A 1024 -39.72 -14.23 0.50
N ILE A 1025 -38.71 -13.50 0.97
CA ILE A 1025 -38.13 -13.60 2.31
C ILE A 1025 -37.96 -12.19 2.89
N VAL A 1026 -38.19 -12.06 4.20
CA VAL A 1026 -37.86 -10.92 5.04
C VAL A 1026 -37.13 -11.44 6.28
N ASN A 1027 -35.87 -11.07 6.43
CA ASN A 1027 -35.07 -11.30 7.63
C ASN A 1027 -34.94 -9.99 8.41
N ILE A 1028 -35.07 -10.05 9.74
CA ILE A 1028 -34.84 -8.91 10.63
C ILE A 1028 -33.98 -9.42 11.79
N GLU A 1029 -32.83 -8.78 12.00
CA GLU A 1029 -31.90 -9.08 13.09
C GLU A 1029 -31.70 -7.86 13.99
N ALA A 1030 -31.76 -8.06 15.31
CA ALA A 1030 -31.33 -7.10 16.32
C ALA A 1030 -29.98 -7.56 16.89
N ARG A 1031 -28.91 -6.89 16.47
CA ARG A 1031 -27.51 -7.23 16.80
C ARG A 1031 -27.05 -6.38 17.98
N VAL A 1032 -27.03 -6.99 19.15
CA VAL A 1032 -26.66 -6.35 20.43
C VAL A 1032 -25.18 -6.61 20.71
N PRO A 1033 -24.31 -5.59 20.74
CA PRO A 1033 -22.94 -5.75 21.19
C PRO A 1033 -22.93 -6.00 22.71
N VAL A 1034 -22.37 -7.13 23.14
CA VAL A 1034 -22.20 -7.48 24.57
C VAL A 1034 -20.80 -7.10 25.02
N THR A 1035 -19.81 -7.37 24.18
CA THR A 1035 -18.42 -6.91 24.29
C THR A 1035 -17.90 -6.54 22.90
N ASN A 1036 -16.66 -6.04 22.83
CA ASN A 1036 -16.02 -5.71 21.54
C ASN A 1036 -15.88 -6.90 20.59
N SER A 1037 -15.85 -8.14 21.13
CA SER A 1037 -15.72 -9.38 20.36
C SER A 1037 -17.01 -10.21 20.29
N VAL A 1038 -17.95 -10.05 21.24
CA VAL A 1038 -19.15 -10.90 21.37
C VAL A 1038 -20.42 -10.11 21.11
N ARG A 1039 -21.28 -10.63 20.22
CA ARG A 1039 -22.60 -10.05 19.92
C ARG A 1039 -23.69 -11.10 20.09
N MET A 1040 -24.81 -10.71 20.71
CA MET A 1040 -26.05 -11.48 20.67
C MET A 1040 -26.92 -10.98 19.52
N VAL A 1041 -27.65 -11.89 18.88
CA VAL A 1041 -28.51 -11.58 17.73
C VAL A 1041 -29.89 -12.18 17.99
N GLY A 1042 -30.88 -11.34 18.29
CA GLY A 1042 -32.28 -11.77 18.21
C GLY A 1042 -32.75 -11.63 16.76
N PHE A 1043 -33.51 -12.59 16.23
CA PHE A 1043 -33.95 -12.51 14.84
C PHE A 1043 -35.37 -13.02 14.56
N TYR A 1044 -35.91 -12.55 13.45
CA TYR A 1044 -37.14 -13.02 12.82
C TYR A 1044 -36.87 -13.27 11.34
N ASP A 1045 -37.27 -14.45 10.85
CA ASP A 1045 -37.26 -14.79 9.44
C ASP A 1045 -38.69 -15.11 8.99
N GLY A 1046 -39.24 -14.31 8.09
CA GLY A 1046 -40.53 -14.55 7.45
C GLY A 1046 -40.34 -14.85 5.97
N GLY A 1047 -41.10 -15.78 5.41
CA GLY A 1047 -41.08 -16.00 3.95
C GLY A 1047 -41.49 -17.39 3.51
N ASN A 1048 -41.43 -17.61 2.19
CA ASN A 1048 -41.37 -18.95 1.61
C ASN A 1048 -40.92 -18.91 0.13
N VAL A 1049 -40.63 -20.08 -0.43
CA VAL A 1049 -40.65 -20.37 -1.87
C VAL A 1049 -42.08 -20.68 -2.29
N PHE A 1050 -42.47 -20.27 -3.50
CA PHE A 1050 -43.80 -20.48 -4.07
C PHE A 1050 -43.70 -21.08 -5.47
N ARG A 1051 -44.61 -21.99 -5.81
CA ARG A 1051 -44.59 -22.70 -7.11
C ARG A 1051 -44.79 -21.73 -8.27
N ARG A 1052 -45.73 -20.79 -8.16
CA ARG A 1052 -46.01 -19.73 -9.15
C ARG A 1052 -45.89 -18.34 -8.54
N VAL A 1053 -45.61 -17.34 -9.38
CA VAL A 1053 -45.63 -15.91 -9.01
C VAL A 1053 -47.00 -15.47 -8.45
N GLY A 1054 -48.10 -15.99 -8.99
CA GLY A 1054 -49.44 -15.67 -8.47
C GLY A 1054 -49.69 -16.16 -7.04
N ASP A 1055 -49.11 -17.30 -6.66
CA ASP A 1055 -49.32 -17.93 -5.35
C ASP A 1055 -48.76 -17.05 -4.20
N LEU A 1056 -47.78 -16.18 -4.48
CA LEU A 1056 -47.20 -15.23 -3.53
C LEU A 1056 -48.23 -14.20 -3.02
N PHE A 1057 -49.08 -13.70 -3.92
CA PHE A 1057 -50.05 -12.63 -3.60
C PHE A 1057 -51.45 -13.17 -3.32
N LYS A 1058 -51.83 -14.26 -3.99
CA LYS A 1058 -53.13 -14.90 -3.85
C LYS A 1058 -52.98 -16.42 -4.01
N PRO A 1059 -52.65 -17.14 -2.92
CA PRO A 1059 -52.55 -18.59 -2.93
C PRO A 1059 -53.81 -19.23 -3.52
N ALA A 1060 -53.64 -20.27 -4.34
CA ALA A 1060 -54.77 -20.97 -4.94
C ALA A 1060 -55.67 -21.60 -3.85
N SER A 1061 -56.98 -21.45 -3.99
CA SER A 1061 -57.95 -22.23 -3.21
C SER A 1061 -58.01 -23.64 -3.78
N VAL A 1062 -57.46 -24.61 -3.06
CA VAL A 1062 -57.41 -26.01 -3.48
C VAL A 1062 -58.45 -26.81 -2.68
N PRO A 1063 -59.31 -27.62 -3.32
CA PRO A 1063 -60.24 -28.51 -2.62
C PRO A 1063 -59.51 -29.49 -1.71
N ASP A 1064 -60.09 -29.85 -0.55
CA ASP A 1064 -59.46 -30.78 0.40
C ASP A 1064 -59.19 -32.18 -0.20
N SER A 1065 -59.90 -32.56 -1.27
CA SER A 1065 -59.73 -33.81 -2.02
C SER A 1065 -58.49 -33.83 -2.93
N ASP A 1066 -57.92 -32.69 -3.31
CA ASP A 1066 -56.74 -32.61 -4.19
C ASP A 1066 -55.47 -32.50 -3.34
N ILE A 1067 -55.07 -33.65 -2.78
CA ILE A 1067 -53.91 -33.80 -1.87
C ILE A 1067 -52.62 -33.26 -2.52
N ILE A 1068 -52.39 -33.57 -3.81
CA ILE A 1068 -51.18 -33.17 -4.53
C ILE A 1068 -51.12 -31.65 -4.63
N ARG A 1069 -52.15 -30.98 -5.14
CA ARG A 1069 -52.14 -29.51 -5.24
C ARG A 1069 -52.14 -28.83 -3.87
N ARG A 1070 -52.70 -29.46 -2.82
CA ARG A 1070 -52.67 -28.96 -1.45
C ARG A 1070 -51.25 -28.97 -0.87
N ASN A 1071 -50.48 -30.04 -1.08
CA ASN A 1071 -49.08 -30.13 -0.65
C ASN A 1071 -48.16 -29.18 -1.43
N LEU A 1072 -48.49 -28.89 -2.69
CA LEU A 1072 -47.79 -27.90 -3.51
C LEU A 1072 -48.17 -26.43 -3.18
N ASN A 1073 -49.18 -26.20 -2.34
CA ASN A 1073 -49.67 -24.86 -1.98
C ASN A 1073 -48.91 -24.30 -0.77
N ALA A 1074 -47.67 -23.87 -1.00
CA ALA A 1074 -46.82 -23.26 0.00
C ALA A 1074 -47.41 -21.94 0.55
N LYS A 1075 -47.39 -21.78 1.88
CA LYS A 1075 -47.88 -20.59 2.59
C LYS A 1075 -46.70 -19.82 3.19
N TRP A 1076 -46.88 -18.53 3.47
CA TRP A 1076 -45.90 -17.74 4.20
C TRP A 1076 -45.60 -18.37 5.57
N THR A 1077 -44.32 -18.43 5.94
CA THR A 1077 -43.86 -19.04 7.20
C THR A 1077 -43.19 -17.99 8.10
N HIS A 1078 -43.10 -18.28 9.39
CA HIS A 1078 -42.57 -17.37 10.40
C HIS A 1078 -41.66 -18.13 11.37
N THR A 1079 -40.39 -17.74 11.42
CA THR A 1079 -39.38 -18.20 12.37
C THR A 1079 -38.99 -17.04 13.28
N VAL A 1080 -38.80 -17.32 14.56
CA VAL A 1080 -38.10 -16.43 15.51
C VAL A 1080 -36.91 -17.17 16.08
N GLY A 1081 -35.85 -16.48 16.47
CA GLY A 1081 -34.66 -17.14 16.98
C GLY A 1081 -33.67 -16.24 17.67
N ILE A 1082 -32.61 -16.89 18.17
CA ILE A 1082 -31.49 -16.24 18.84
C ILE A 1082 -30.18 -16.83 18.35
N GLY A 1083 -29.16 -15.99 18.24
CA GLY A 1083 -27.83 -16.37 17.83
C GLY A 1083 -26.74 -15.66 18.63
N LEU A 1084 -25.56 -16.27 18.62
CA LEU A 1084 -24.32 -15.74 19.17
C LEU A 1084 -23.34 -15.50 18.01
N ARG A 1085 -22.61 -14.38 18.04
CA ARG A 1085 -21.49 -14.09 17.14
C ARG A 1085 -20.24 -13.78 17.93
N LEU A 1086 -19.12 -14.35 17.50
CA LEU A 1086 -17.79 -14.11 18.02
C LEU A 1086 -16.89 -13.65 16.86
N LYS A 1087 -16.40 -12.41 16.95
CA LYS A 1087 -15.39 -11.88 16.02
C LYS A 1087 -14.03 -12.48 16.32
N THR A 1088 -13.35 -12.99 15.30
CA THR A 1088 -11.99 -13.54 15.41
C THR A 1088 -10.94 -12.46 15.13
N PRO A 1089 -9.84 -12.39 15.91
CA PRO A 1089 -8.77 -11.38 15.72
C PRO A 1089 -8.11 -11.41 14.33
N ILE A 1090 -7.98 -12.61 13.76
CA ILE A 1090 -7.37 -12.88 12.45
C ILE A 1090 -8.38 -12.82 11.28
N GLY A 1091 -9.48 -12.09 11.47
CA GLY A 1091 -10.58 -11.97 10.51
C GLY A 1091 -11.56 -13.14 10.55
N GLY A 1092 -12.81 -12.87 10.18
CA GLY A 1092 -13.92 -13.82 10.23
C GLY A 1092 -14.91 -13.60 11.38
N GLU A 1093 -15.98 -14.40 11.39
CA GLU A 1093 -16.99 -14.43 12.44
C GLU A 1093 -17.43 -15.88 12.66
N PHE A 1094 -17.28 -16.38 13.88
CA PHE A 1094 -17.94 -17.61 14.31
C PHE A 1094 -19.38 -17.30 14.73
N GLY A 1095 -20.35 -18.04 14.19
CA GLY A 1095 -21.76 -17.83 14.47
C GLY A 1095 -22.50 -19.12 14.79
N ILE A 1096 -23.36 -19.06 15.80
CA ILE A 1096 -24.37 -20.07 16.12
C ILE A 1096 -25.74 -19.40 16.05
N ASP A 1097 -26.72 -20.02 15.40
CA ASP A 1097 -28.12 -19.56 15.34
C ASP A 1097 -29.08 -20.70 15.68
N TYR A 1098 -29.99 -20.48 16.61
CA TYR A 1098 -31.13 -21.35 16.87
C TYR A 1098 -32.43 -20.69 16.37
N GLY A 1099 -33.08 -21.31 15.39
CA GLY A 1099 -34.35 -20.84 14.82
C GLY A 1099 -35.51 -21.73 15.24
N TYR A 1100 -36.61 -21.10 15.64
CA TYR A 1100 -37.86 -21.74 16.06
C TYR A 1100 -39.03 -21.33 15.15
N LEU A 1101 -39.61 -22.31 14.48
CA LEU A 1101 -40.67 -22.16 13.49
C LEU A 1101 -42.05 -22.08 14.17
N LEU A 1102 -42.70 -20.91 14.16
CA LEU A 1102 -43.92 -20.65 14.94
C LEU A 1102 -45.11 -21.53 14.51
N LYS A 1103 -45.21 -21.83 13.21
CA LYS A 1103 -46.22 -22.72 12.63
C LYS A 1103 -45.55 -23.61 11.57
N PRO A 1104 -45.04 -24.79 11.96
CA PRO A 1104 -44.39 -25.70 11.01
C PRO A 1104 -45.38 -26.17 9.92
N PRO A 1105 -44.99 -26.15 8.64
CA PRO A 1105 -45.80 -26.70 7.55
C PRO A 1105 -46.19 -28.17 7.76
N THR A 1106 -47.37 -28.51 7.27
CA THR A 1106 -47.98 -29.84 7.34
C THR A 1106 -48.37 -30.31 5.93
N PHE A 1107 -48.02 -31.55 5.60
CA PHE A 1107 -48.27 -32.19 4.32
C PHE A 1107 -49.12 -33.45 4.52
N LEU A 1108 -50.04 -33.73 3.60
CA LEU A 1108 -50.90 -34.90 3.65
C LEU A 1108 -50.31 -36.04 2.82
N ILE A 1109 -50.19 -37.24 3.39
CA ILE A 1109 -49.87 -38.47 2.68
C ILE A 1109 -51.19 -39.09 2.20
N PRO A 1110 -51.36 -39.41 0.91
CA PRO A 1110 -52.44 -40.28 0.44
C PRO A 1110 -52.46 -41.61 1.21
N GLN A 1111 -53.62 -42.21 1.39
CA GLN A 1111 -53.78 -43.53 2.03
C GLN A 1111 -54.83 -44.31 1.26
N ASP A 1112 -54.60 -45.60 1.03
CA ASP A 1112 -55.55 -46.46 0.30
C ASP A 1112 -56.83 -46.72 1.10
N ILE A 1113 -56.74 -46.71 2.43
CA ILE A 1113 -57.85 -46.95 3.35
C ILE A 1113 -57.79 -45.94 4.50
N GLY A 1114 -58.82 -45.09 4.63
CA GLY A 1114 -58.96 -44.12 5.71
C GLY A 1114 -58.62 -42.67 5.32
N PRO A 1115 -58.64 -41.73 6.29
CA PRO A 1115 -58.29 -40.34 6.03
C PRO A 1115 -56.78 -40.17 5.78
N PRO A 1116 -56.34 -39.16 4.99
CA PRO A 1116 -54.92 -38.91 4.73
C PRO A 1116 -54.10 -38.70 6.01
N ALA A 1117 -52.97 -39.39 6.12
CA ALA A 1117 -52.02 -39.19 7.21
C ALA A 1117 -51.31 -37.81 7.06
N THR A 1118 -50.73 -37.26 8.15
CA THR A 1118 -50.13 -35.92 8.14
C THR A 1118 -48.69 -35.92 8.61
N ILE A 1119 -47.76 -35.48 7.75
CA ILE A 1119 -46.36 -35.18 8.11
C ILE A 1119 -46.26 -33.71 8.51
N ARG A 1120 -45.53 -33.41 9.59
CA ARG A 1120 -45.23 -32.05 10.06
C ARG A 1120 -43.71 -31.86 10.14
N LEU A 1121 -43.21 -30.72 9.66
CA LEU A 1121 -41.77 -30.42 9.72
C LEU A 1121 -41.31 -30.13 11.16
N LYS A 1122 -40.02 -30.41 11.43
CA LYS A 1122 -39.37 -30.14 12.73
C LYS A 1122 -39.46 -28.65 13.08
N GLN A 1123 -39.68 -28.36 14.37
CA GLN A 1123 -40.02 -27.00 14.81
C GLN A 1123 -38.81 -26.14 15.21
N GLY A 1124 -37.69 -26.77 15.59
CA GLY A 1124 -36.45 -26.08 15.93
C GLY A 1124 -35.30 -26.54 15.03
N GLN A 1125 -34.41 -25.62 14.67
CA GLN A 1125 -33.21 -25.87 13.88
C GLN A 1125 -32.01 -25.13 14.45
N LEU A 1126 -30.82 -25.71 14.32
CA LEU A 1126 -29.56 -25.17 14.84
C LEU A 1126 -28.54 -25.07 13.71
N HIS A 1127 -28.04 -23.86 13.46
CA HIS A 1127 -27.05 -23.56 12.42
C HIS A 1127 -25.72 -23.13 13.02
N PHE A 1128 -24.64 -23.60 12.44
CA PHE A 1128 -23.27 -23.22 12.77
C PHE A 1128 -22.61 -22.65 11.52
N ARG A 1129 -21.82 -21.58 11.68
CA ARG A 1129 -21.03 -20.97 10.60
C ARG A 1129 -19.66 -20.51 11.10
N PHE A 1130 -18.63 -20.82 10.34
CA PHE A 1130 -17.27 -20.32 10.49
C PHE A 1130 -16.63 -20.23 9.11
N SER A 1131 -15.97 -19.11 8.80
CA SER A 1131 -15.21 -18.98 7.56
C SER A 1131 -14.04 -18.01 7.75
N GLN A 1132 -12.92 -18.35 7.12
CA GLN A 1132 -11.70 -17.57 7.14
C GLN A 1132 -11.04 -17.59 5.76
N ALA A 1133 -10.36 -16.49 5.43
CA ALA A 1133 -9.56 -16.32 4.22
C ALA A 1133 -8.22 -15.67 4.61
N PHE A 1134 -7.18 -15.99 3.84
CA PHE A 1134 -5.79 -15.55 3.96
C PHE A 1134 -5.28 -15.12 2.58
#